data_AF-A0A0A1WAX6-F1
#
_entry.id   AF-A0A0A1WAX6-F1
#
_cell.length_a   1.000
_cell.length_b   1.000
_cell.length_c   1.000
_cell.angle_alpha   90.00
_cell.angle_beta   90.00
_cell.angle_gamma   90.00
#
_symmetry.space_group_name_H-M   'P 1'
#
loop_
_entity.id
_entity.type
_entity.pdbx_description
1 polymer ?
#
loop_
_entity_poly.entity_id
_entity_poly.type
_entity_poly.pdbx_seq_one_letter_code
_entity_poly.pdbx_strand_id
1 'polypeptide(L)'
;MALGEAAWEHDDSHDRAPPARHRVPGHDDMQWEEKAMQTEIIAKATGTTTTTSANVIELSAPSVVRLNIDRAQVATMEREGNDLIIRLTDGQTIRIDHFYDQQQGKISDLVLRDDQGSQWLANPSASGAGRFRAITDLDDLMGAATTGEGGGSSFVLPAILGVAGVGGLVAAVSGGGGNGGSQPGGPSADTQPPATPTASFTANGSSIRGTGESGATVRVTDSTGAVIGTGTVGADGTFTIPVNPPQTNGQPVTVVQSDAAGNVSPPATTAAPDITPPATPTATITGDGRTVSGTGEPGATVTVRDAAGQVLGTAVVGAQGGYTLTLTTPQANGGTLTVTQADPAGNVSPAVTLAAPDTTPPVAPTASINGDGTSVSGTGEAGATVTVRNAAGQVLGTAVVDAQGGYTLPLTTPQANGGTLTVTQADPAGNTSPAVTLAAPDITPPAAPAATLSADGATVTGSGEPGATVRVVGPDGQPIGTAIVAADGSYTVPLTTAQTGGGVLVVTQTDAAGNVSPTTQLDAIDTGPMPLPTAQIDSQGTTVSGTGEPGATVIVRDANGQAIGQATVDANGNYSLTLTTPQGNGETLTVTQSDALGNVSPTITLTAPDFTAPAAPTATIADDGSAITGTGEPGATVTVRDPAGQPLGTATVDAQGNYTLPLSTPQTNGEALSVTQSDPAGNTSPAISIGAPDTTVPAAPTATVAGDGSAITGTGEPGATVTVSDATGQPLGTATVDAQGNYTLPLTTPQANGE
;
A
#
# COMPACT_ATOMS: atom_id res chain seq x y z
N MET A 1 -13.47 41.88 22.02
CA MET A 1 -14.88 41.55 22.32
C MET A 1 -15.02 40.06 22.15
N ALA A 2 -15.49 39.37 23.19
CA ALA A 2 -15.69 37.93 23.22
C ALA A 2 -17.19 37.65 23.20
N LEU A 3 -17.66 36.79 22.29
CA LEU A 3 -18.92 36.04 22.28
C LEU A 3 -18.69 34.92 21.23
N GLY A 4 -18.92 33.62 21.41
CA GLY A 4 -19.82 32.89 22.30
C GLY A 4 -20.83 32.12 21.43
N GLU A 5 -20.44 31.01 20.81
CA GLU A 5 -21.35 30.16 20.02
C GLU A 5 -21.90 29.00 20.86
N ALA A 6 -23.23 28.91 20.87
CA ALA A 6 -24.01 27.89 21.55
C ALA A 6 -24.40 26.77 20.58
N ALA A 7 -24.18 25.53 21.00
CA ALA A 7 -24.65 24.32 20.34
C ALA A 7 -26.17 24.13 20.56
N TRP A 8 -26.88 23.76 19.50
CA TRP A 8 -28.27 23.28 19.56
C TRP A 8 -28.29 21.76 19.36
N GLU A 9 -28.80 21.05 20.37
CA GLU A 9 -29.27 19.66 20.29
C GLU A 9 -30.62 19.63 19.54
N HIS A 10 -30.75 18.68 18.61
CA HIS A 10 -32.05 18.29 18.07
C HIS A 10 -32.21 16.77 18.29
N ASP A 11 -33.12 16.44 19.19
CA ASP A 11 -33.66 15.12 19.48
C ASP A 11 -34.62 14.72 18.35
N ASP A 12 -34.41 13.53 17.78
CA ASP A 12 -35.40 12.85 16.95
C ASP A 12 -35.19 11.33 17.05
N SER A 13 -35.85 10.73 18.05
CA SER A 13 -35.93 9.29 18.23
C SER A 13 -37.26 8.76 17.69
N HIS A 14 -37.25 8.26 16.45
CA HIS A 14 -38.30 7.38 15.92
C HIS A 14 -37.75 5.99 15.60
N ASP A 15 -38.14 5.06 16.48
CA ASP A 15 -38.61 3.69 16.20
C ASP A 15 -37.98 2.92 15.02
N ARG A 16 -37.05 2.00 15.33
CA ARG A 16 -36.71 0.86 14.46
C ARG A 16 -36.57 -0.42 15.28
N ALA A 17 -37.46 -1.36 15.00
CA ALA A 17 -37.45 -2.74 15.48
C ALA A 17 -36.15 -3.49 15.10
N PRO A 18 -35.70 -4.48 15.91
CA PRO A 18 -34.51 -5.28 15.61
C PRO A 18 -34.79 -6.37 14.57
N PRO A 19 -33.81 -6.73 13.72
CA PRO A 19 -33.99 -7.76 12.70
C PRO A 19 -34.02 -9.17 13.29
N ALA A 20 -34.86 -10.00 12.69
CA ALA A 20 -35.09 -11.40 13.02
C ALA A 20 -33.82 -12.25 12.88
N ARG A 21 -33.53 -13.06 13.91
CA ARG A 21 -32.51 -14.11 13.85
C ARG A 21 -32.96 -15.22 12.89
N HIS A 22 -32.17 -15.42 11.84
CA HIS A 22 -32.31 -16.54 10.92
C HIS A 22 -31.94 -17.84 11.65
N ARG A 23 -32.92 -18.75 11.81
CA ARG A 23 -32.69 -20.12 12.26
C ARG A 23 -32.08 -20.89 11.09
N VAL A 24 -30.83 -21.34 11.23
CA VAL A 24 -30.26 -22.40 10.39
C VAL A 24 -30.67 -23.74 11.01
N PRO A 25 -31.39 -24.62 10.31
CA PRO A 25 -31.66 -25.99 10.78
C PRO A 25 -30.55 -26.92 10.30
N GLY A 26 -29.92 -27.65 11.22
CA GLY A 26 -29.00 -28.74 10.89
C GLY A 26 -27.62 -28.60 11.52
N HIS A 27 -27.54 -28.70 12.83
CA HIS A 27 -26.36 -29.24 13.51
C HIS A 27 -26.92 -30.20 14.55
N ASP A 28 -26.76 -31.50 14.29
CA ASP A 28 -26.94 -32.51 15.32
C ASP A 28 -25.92 -32.20 16.41
N ASP A 29 -26.41 -31.68 17.54
CA ASP A 29 -25.69 -31.65 18.80
C ASP A 29 -25.41 -33.10 19.20
N MET A 30 -24.29 -33.64 18.74
CA MET A 30 -23.65 -34.75 19.43
C MET A 30 -23.22 -34.21 20.79
N GLN A 31 -24.07 -34.48 21.79
CA GLN A 31 -23.70 -34.37 23.19
C GLN A 31 -22.48 -35.27 23.40
N TRP A 32 -21.29 -34.67 23.42
CA TRP A 32 -20.13 -35.29 24.04
C TRP A 32 -20.44 -35.32 25.53
N GLU A 33 -20.97 -36.44 25.99
CA GLU A 33 -21.01 -36.79 27.39
C GLU A 33 -19.56 -36.76 27.87
N GLU A 34 -19.17 -35.67 28.53
CA GLU A 34 -17.89 -35.51 29.19
C GLU A 34 -17.79 -36.63 30.22
N LYS A 35 -17.12 -37.72 29.82
CA LYS A 35 -16.98 -38.95 30.60
C LYS A 35 -16.11 -38.62 31.81
N ALA A 36 -16.73 -38.09 32.86
CA ALA A 36 -16.06 -37.69 34.09
C ALA A 36 -15.19 -38.85 34.60
N MET A 37 -13.94 -38.56 34.93
CA MET A 37 -12.96 -39.54 35.37
C MET A 37 -13.42 -40.25 36.66
N GLN A 38 -14.07 -41.41 36.53
CA GLN A 38 -14.45 -42.23 37.67
C GLN A 38 -13.21 -42.93 38.22
N THR A 39 -12.92 -42.67 39.49
CA THR A 39 -11.86 -43.29 40.28
C THR A 39 -12.49 -44.26 41.28
N GLU A 40 -11.93 -45.47 41.37
CA GLU A 40 -12.31 -46.45 42.38
C GLU A 40 -11.17 -46.62 43.40
N ILE A 41 -11.49 -46.54 44.68
CA ILE A 41 -10.55 -46.66 45.80
C ILE A 41 -10.92 -47.93 46.55
N ILE A 42 -10.02 -48.90 46.56
CA ILE A 42 -10.26 -50.21 47.16
C ILE A 42 -9.34 -50.38 48.36
N ALA A 43 -9.89 -50.34 49.57
CA ALA A 43 -9.09 -50.42 50.79
C ALA A 43 -8.48 -51.83 50.94
N LYS A 44 -7.14 -51.93 50.98
CA LYS A 44 -6.43 -53.23 50.99
C LYS A 44 -6.65 -54.07 52.25
N ALA A 45 -7.18 -53.46 53.31
CA ALA A 45 -7.46 -54.14 54.58
C ALA A 45 -8.87 -54.75 54.64
N THR A 46 -9.85 -54.13 53.98
CA THR A 46 -11.27 -54.51 54.08
C THR A 46 -11.88 -54.94 52.76
N GLY A 47 -11.21 -54.69 51.63
CA GLY A 47 -11.74 -54.88 50.27
C GLY A 47 -12.88 -53.94 49.91
N THR A 48 -13.20 -52.95 50.77
CA THR A 48 -14.28 -52.00 50.55
C THR A 48 -13.93 -51.06 49.40
N THR A 49 -14.83 -50.95 48.42
CA THR A 49 -14.66 -50.06 47.25
C THR A 49 -15.49 -48.80 47.41
N THR A 50 -14.85 -47.64 47.22
CA THR A 50 -15.50 -46.32 47.17
C THR A 50 -15.20 -45.67 45.83
N THR A 51 -16.18 -44.97 45.25
CA THR A 51 -16.00 -44.30 43.95
C THR A 51 -16.06 -42.79 44.09
N THR A 52 -15.20 -42.06 43.36
CA THR A 52 -15.19 -40.60 43.31
C THR A 52 -14.90 -40.10 41.89
N SER A 53 -15.31 -38.87 41.58
CA SER A 53 -14.96 -38.16 40.34
C SER A 53 -14.11 -36.92 40.62
N ALA A 54 -13.52 -36.83 41.80
CA ALA A 54 -12.67 -35.71 42.20
C ALA A 54 -11.23 -35.88 41.68
N ASN A 55 -10.61 -34.76 41.32
CA ASN A 55 -9.20 -34.71 40.93
C ASN A 55 -8.24 -34.64 42.13
N VAL A 56 -8.78 -34.52 43.35
CA VAL A 56 -8.03 -34.67 44.61
C VAL A 56 -8.65 -35.82 45.39
N ILE A 57 -7.85 -36.84 45.65
CA ILE A 57 -8.27 -38.12 46.22
C ILE A 57 -7.54 -38.30 47.55
N GLU A 58 -8.29 -38.26 48.65
CA GLU A 58 -7.73 -38.44 49.99
C GLU A 58 -7.85 -39.90 50.44
N LEU A 59 -6.71 -40.54 50.74
CA LEU A 59 -6.68 -41.91 51.24
C LEU A 59 -6.60 -41.93 52.78
N SER A 60 -7.52 -42.65 53.42
CA SER A 60 -7.51 -42.84 54.88
C SER A 60 -6.75 -44.11 55.33
N ALA A 61 -6.40 -45.00 54.39
CA ALA A 61 -5.61 -46.21 54.60
C ALA A 61 -5.00 -46.71 53.27
N PRO A 62 -3.95 -47.56 53.30
CA PRO A 62 -3.37 -48.16 52.09
C PRO A 62 -4.42 -48.82 51.19
N SER A 63 -4.48 -48.38 49.93
CA SER A 63 -5.56 -48.74 49.00
C SER A 63 -5.03 -49.08 47.61
N VAL A 64 -5.81 -49.79 46.81
CA VAL A 64 -5.62 -49.82 45.36
C VAL A 64 -6.47 -48.71 44.77
N VAL A 65 -5.82 -47.73 44.14
CA VAL A 65 -6.49 -46.61 43.46
C VAL A 65 -6.55 -46.96 41.97
N ARG A 66 -7.77 -47.18 41.46
CA ARG A 66 -8.01 -47.48 40.05
C ARG A 66 -8.55 -46.26 39.33
N LEU A 67 -7.79 -45.77 38.35
CA LEU A 67 -8.15 -44.63 37.51
C LEU A 67 -8.58 -45.12 36.11
N ASN A 68 -9.74 -44.67 35.63
CA ASN A 68 -10.21 -45.01 34.27
C ASN A 68 -9.61 -44.05 33.23
N ILE A 69 -8.30 -44.14 33.04
CA ILE A 69 -7.54 -43.39 32.03
C ILE A 69 -6.59 -44.34 31.31
N ASP A 70 -6.31 -44.05 30.04
CA ASP A 70 -5.27 -44.76 29.30
C ASP A 70 -3.88 -44.33 29.81
N ARG A 71 -2.95 -45.28 29.86
CA ARG A 71 -1.54 -45.01 30.21
C ARG A 71 -0.89 -43.96 29.30
N ALA A 72 -1.33 -43.84 28.04
CA ALA A 72 -0.86 -42.82 27.09
C ALA A 72 -1.30 -41.40 27.46
N GLN A 73 -2.35 -41.27 28.29
CA GLN A 73 -2.81 -39.97 28.77
C GLN A 73 -1.98 -39.47 29.96
N VAL A 74 -1.12 -40.29 30.57
CA VAL A 74 -0.24 -39.86 31.66
C VAL A 74 1.02 -39.20 31.08
N ALA A 75 1.23 -37.93 31.38
CA ALA A 75 2.44 -37.21 31.02
C ALA A 75 3.54 -37.42 32.06
N THR A 76 3.25 -37.17 33.34
CA THR A 76 4.20 -37.40 34.45
C THR A 76 3.53 -37.94 35.70
N MET A 77 4.30 -38.70 36.49
CA MET A 77 3.99 -39.07 37.87
C MET A 77 5.11 -38.54 38.77
N GLU A 78 4.74 -37.75 39.77
CA GLU A 78 5.66 -37.06 40.66
C GLU A 78 5.26 -37.29 42.11
N ARG A 79 6.24 -37.59 42.96
CA ARG A 79 6.02 -37.70 44.40
C ARG A 79 6.23 -36.34 45.05
N GLU A 80 5.22 -35.86 45.78
CA GLU A 80 5.28 -34.64 46.58
C GLU A 80 5.01 -34.99 48.05
N GLY A 81 6.05 -35.08 48.88
CA GLY A 81 5.90 -35.57 50.25
C GLY A 81 5.41 -37.03 50.30
N ASN A 82 4.26 -37.28 50.94
CA ASN A 82 3.61 -38.59 50.96
C ASN A 82 2.51 -38.75 49.90
N ASP A 83 2.34 -37.75 49.03
CA ASP A 83 1.29 -37.70 48.03
C ASP A 83 1.85 -38.08 46.66
N LEU A 84 0.95 -38.54 45.78
CA LEU A 84 1.25 -38.81 44.37
C LEU A 84 0.52 -37.79 43.49
N ILE A 85 1.27 -37.09 42.65
CA ILE A 85 0.76 -36.15 41.66
C ILE A 85 0.89 -36.77 40.27
N ILE A 86 -0.22 -36.82 39.54
CA ILE A 86 -0.29 -37.34 38.17
C ILE A 86 -0.69 -36.19 37.26
N ARG A 87 0.15 -35.86 36.29
CA ARG A 87 -0.15 -34.87 35.25
C ARG A 87 -0.53 -35.60 33.97
N LEU A 88 -1.65 -35.22 33.38
CA LEU A 88 -2.14 -35.79 32.12
C LEU A 88 -1.67 -34.96 30.91
N THR A 89 -1.67 -35.57 29.73
CA THR A 89 -1.23 -34.93 28.47
C THR A 89 -2.15 -33.78 28.02
N ASP A 90 -3.38 -33.73 28.52
CA ASP A 90 -4.35 -32.64 28.30
C ASP A 90 -4.17 -31.47 29.29
N GLY A 91 -3.22 -31.57 30.22
CA GLY A 91 -2.92 -30.55 31.23
C GLY A 91 -3.66 -30.73 32.56
N GLN A 92 -4.56 -31.71 32.69
CA GLN A 92 -5.23 -32.00 33.97
C GLN A 92 -4.25 -32.58 34.99
N THR A 93 -4.48 -32.32 36.28
CA THR A 93 -3.66 -32.83 37.38
C THR A 93 -4.53 -33.56 38.39
N ILE A 94 -4.13 -34.78 38.73
CA ILE A 94 -4.76 -35.62 39.74
C ILE A 94 -3.81 -35.74 40.91
N ARG A 95 -4.28 -35.42 42.11
CA ARG A 95 -3.51 -35.53 43.35
C ARG A 95 -4.12 -36.62 44.22
N ILE A 96 -3.29 -37.57 44.65
CA ILE A 96 -3.69 -38.63 45.57
C ILE A 96 -2.93 -38.42 46.89
N ASP A 97 -3.63 -37.91 47.88
CA ASP A 97 -3.08 -37.60 49.19
C ASP A 97 -2.86 -38.87 50.01
N HIS A 98 -1.74 -38.92 50.72
CA HIS A 98 -1.30 -40.04 51.55
C HIS A 98 -1.05 -41.35 50.76
N PHE A 99 -0.77 -41.26 49.46
CA PHE A 99 -0.52 -42.44 48.61
C PHE A 99 0.63 -43.32 49.12
N TYR A 100 1.71 -42.69 49.59
CA TYR A 100 2.91 -43.39 50.07
C TYR A 100 2.89 -43.69 51.58
N ASP A 101 1.78 -43.43 52.27
CA ASP A 101 1.65 -43.78 53.69
C ASP A 101 1.65 -45.30 53.88
N GLN A 102 2.52 -45.77 54.78
CA GLN A 102 2.62 -47.18 55.11
C GLN A 102 1.87 -47.48 56.41
N GLN A 103 0.95 -48.44 56.37
CA GLN A 103 0.29 -48.97 57.57
C GLN A 103 0.37 -50.50 57.57
N GLN A 104 0.82 -51.09 58.67
CA GLN A 104 0.98 -52.55 58.83
C GLN A 104 1.80 -53.21 57.71
N GLY A 105 2.85 -52.53 57.23
CA GLY A 105 3.72 -53.06 56.17
C GLY A 105 3.19 -52.89 54.74
N LYS A 106 1.94 -52.44 54.55
CA LYS A 106 1.31 -52.23 53.23
C LYS A 106 1.39 -50.76 52.81
N ILE A 107 1.57 -50.51 51.52
CA ILE A 107 1.47 -49.19 50.85
C ILE A 107 0.37 -49.22 49.78
N SER A 108 -0.05 -48.07 49.26
CA SER A 108 -1.05 -48.02 48.19
C SER A 108 -0.47 -48.41 46.82
N ASP A 109 -1.33 -48.91 45.93
CA ASP A 109 -0.99 -49.20 44.51
C ASP A 109 -1.86 -48.36 43.58
N LEU A 110 -1.31 -47.98 42.42
CA LEU A 110 -2.03 -47.26 41.37
C LEU A 110 -2.28 -48.19 40.19
N VAL A 111 -3.53 -48.31 39.76
CA VAL A 111 -3.94 -49.10 38.60
C VAL A 111 -4.62 -48.18 37.59
N LEU A 112 -4.20 -48.23 36.33
CA LEU A 112 -4.89 -47.55 35.23
C LEU A 112 -5.74 -48.56 34.46
N ARG A 113 -6.97 -48.18 34.11
CA ARG A 113 -7.86 -48.98 33.29
C ARG A 113 -8.20 -48.21 32.02
N ASP A 114 -7.84 -48.77 30.87
CA ASP A 114 -8.18 -48.20 29.57
C ASP A 114 -9.66 -48.43 29.21
N ASP A 115 -10.13 -47.76 28.14
CA ASP A 115 -11.51 -47.86 27.67
C ASP A 115 -11.89 -49.26 27.15
N GLN A 116 -10.91 -50.14 26.91
CA GLN A 116 -11.11 -51.54 26.54
C GLN A 116 -11.15 -52.46 27.77
N GLY A 117 -10.98 -51.92 28.98
CA GLY A 117 -11.04 -52.63 30.25
C GLY A 117 -9.72 -53.27 30.69
N SER A 118 -8.63 -53.09 29.93
CA SER A 118 -7.31 -53.63 30.31
C SER A 118 -6.74 -52.85 31.48
N GLN A 119 -6.07 -53.55 32.40
CA GLN A 119 -5.57 -52.96 33.63
C GLN A 119 -4.05 -52.97 33.71
N TRP A 120 -3.51 -51.87 34.21
CA TRP A 120 -2.07 -51.60 34.23
C TRP A 120 -1.66 -51.13 35.63
N LEU A 121 -0.88 -51.95 36.34
CA LEU A 121 -0.22 -51.53 37.57
C LEU A 121 0.86 -50.52 37.23
N ALA A 122 0.71 -49.30 37.72
CA ALA A 122 1.71 -48.24 37.57
C ALA A 122 2.81 -48.39 38.63
N ASN A 123 4.04 -48.08 38.25
CA ASN A 123 5.16 -47.84 39.14
C ASN A 123 5.46 -46.34 39.14
N PRO A 124 4.89 -45.57 40.09
CA PRO A 124 5.02 -44.11 40.11
C PRO A 124 6.40 -43.63 40.56
N SER A 125 7.31 -44.53 40.96
CA SER A 125 8.69 -44.19 41.34
C SER A 125 9.65 -44.13 40.15
N ALA A 126 9.19 -44.44 38.93
CA ALA A 126 9.98 -44.28 37.71
C ALA A 126 9.81 -42.86 37.13
N SER A 127 10.89 -42.25 36.63
CA SER A 127 10.87 -40.92 36.03
C SER A 127 9.94 -40.83 34.82
N GLY A 128 9.21 -39.71 34.65
CA GLY A 128 8.30 -39.48 33.52
C GLY A 128 6.89 -40.00 33.83
N ALA A 129 6.20 -40.58 32.84
CA ALA A 129 4.85 -41.13 33.00
C ALA A 129 4.74 -42.36 33.93
N GLY A 130 5.84 -42.81 34.54
CA GLY A 130 5.94 -44.07 35.27
C GLY A 130 6.22 -45.27 34.37
N ARG A 131 6.34 -46.47 34.96
CA ARG A 131 6.37 -47.74 34.22
C ARG A 131 5.10 -48.52 34.50
N PHE A 132 4.58 -49.23 33.50
CA PHE A 132 3.32 -49.96 33.62
C PHE A 132 3.52 -51.44 33.39
N ARG A 133 2.87 -52.27 34.21
CA ARG A 133 2.81 -53.71 34.04
C ARG A 133 1.35 -54.14 33.90
N ALA A 134 1.02 -54.87 32.85
CA ALA A 134 -0.32 -55.42 32.69
C ALA A 134 -0.67 -56.35 33.87
N ILE A 135 -1.89 -56.25 34.37
CA ILE A 135 -2.45 -57.15 35.39
C ILE A 135 -3.81 -57.66 34.91
N THR A 136 -4.14 -58.89 35.27
CA THR A 136 -5.39 -59.54 34.89
C THR A 136 -6.44 -59.49 36.00
N ASP A 137 -6.04 -59.31 37.26
CA ASP A 137 -6.93 -59.21 38.41
C ASP A 137 -6.36 -58.24 39.47
N LEU A 138 -7.23 -57.52 40.19
CA LEU A 138 -6.84 -56.67 41.32
C LEU A 138 -6.61 -57.49 42.60
N ASP A 139 -7.12 -58.71 42.66
CA ASP A 139 -6.96 -59.59 43.83
C ASP A 139 -5.48 -59.90 44.14
N ASP A 140 -4.61 -59.85 43.12
CA ASP A 140 -3.15 -59.97 43.27
C ASP A 140 -2.51 -58.81 44.07
N LEU A 141 -3.20 -57.66 44.16
CA LEU A 141 -2.76 -56.46 44.89
C LEU A 141 -3.43 -56.32 46.26
N MET A 142 -4.51 -57.07 46.47
CA MET A 142 -5.31 -57.12 47.70
C MET A 142 -4.80 -58.24 48.61
N GLY A 143 -3.59 -58.08 49.15
CA GLY A 143 -2.93 -59.14 49.93
C GLY A 143 -3.82 -59.76 51.03
N ALA A 144 -4.20 -61.02 50.82
CA ALA A 144 -4.90 -61.87 51.78
C ALA A 144 -4.03 -62.12 53.02
N ALA A 145 -4.66 -62.07 54.20
CA ALA A 145 -4.01 -62.26 55.47
C ALA A 145 -3.49 -63.71 55.63
N THR A 146 -2.18 -63.92 55.67
CA THR A 146 -1.51 -64.90 56.53
C THR A 146 -0.03 -64.55 56.75
N THR A 147 0.43 -64.87 57.96
CA THR A 147 1.71 -64.59 58.63
C THR A 147 2.98 -65.08 57.92
N GLY A 148 4.09 -64.32 58.02
CA GLY A 148 5.45 -64.85 57.93
C GLY A 148 6.49 -63.97 57.23
N GLU A 149 7.19 -63.16 58.03
CA GLU A 149 8.61 -62.73 57.94
C GLU A 149 9.26 -62.36 56.58
N GLY A 150 9.41 -61.05 56.35
CA GLY A 150 10.72 -60.41 56.13
C GLY A 150 11.51 -60.67 54.85
N GLY A 151 11.10 -60.08 53.72
CA GLY A 151 11.90 -59.97 52.50
C GLY A 151 12.35 -58.53 52.21
N GLY A 152 13.50 -58.11 52.72
CA GLY A 152 14.20 -56.90 52.31
C GLY A 152 15.22 -57.23 51.22
N SER A 153 14.97 -56.79 49.99
CA SER A 153 15.85 -56.99 48.84
C SER A 153 17.06 -56.04 48.90
N SER A 154 18.21 -56.55 49.36
CA SER A 154 19.52 -55.95 49.09
C SER A 154 20.22 -56.75 47.99
N PHE A 155 20.46 -56.10 46.85
CA PHE A 155 21.29 -56.63 45.77
C PHE A 155 22.77 -56.61 46.19
N VAL A 156 23.43 -57.77 46.20
CA VAL A 156 24.90 -57.90 46.27
C VAL A 156 25.34 -58.83 45.14
N LEU A 157 26.18 -58.33 44.23
CA LEU A 157 26.88 -59.12 43.21
C LEU A 157 28.07 -59.87 43.82
N PRO A 158 28.37 -61.11 43.40
CA PRO A 158 29.72 -61.64 43.49
C PRO A 158 30.36 -61.82 42.11
N ALA A 159 31.56 -61.25 41.97
CA ALA A 159 32.52 -61.60 40.94
C ALA A 159 33.21 -62.93 41.32
N ILE A 160 33.37 -63.80 40.33
CA ILE A 160 34.13 -65.05 40.40
C ILE A 160 35.51 -64.76 39.76
N LEU A 161 36.63 -65.22 40.34
CA LEU A 161 37.69 -65.96 39.61
C LEU A 161 38.90 -66.32 40.48
N GLY A 162 39.28 -67.61 40.40
CA GLY A 162 40.65 -68.15 40.57
C GLY A 162 41.06 -68.51 42.01
N VAL A 163 41.82 -69.58 42.30
CA VAL A 163 42.67 -70.46 41.48
C VAL A 163 42.97 -71.76 42.28
N ALA A 164 43.47 -72.77 41.58
CA ALA A 164 43.92 -74.12 41.95
C ALA A 164 44.70 -74.33 43.28
N GLY A 165 44.66 -75.58 43.79
CA GLY A 165 45.61 -76.06 44.80
C GLY A 165 45.40 -77.53 45.20
N VAL A 166 46.47 -78.33 45.09
CA VAL A 166 46.53 -79.80 45.12
C VAL A 166 46.94 -80.32 46.52
N GLY A 167 46.43 -81.49 46.92
CA GLY A 167 47.21 -82.51 47.64
C GLY A 167 47.04 -82.65 49.17
N GLY A 168 47.00 -83.90 49.64
CA GLY A 168 47.41 -84.26 51.01
C GLY A 168 46.63 -85.36 51.71
N LEU A 169 47.02 -86.63 51.48
CA LEU A 169 46.65 -87.84 52.24
C LEU A 169 47.31 -87.85 53.63
N VAL A 170 46.66 -88.39 54.67
CA VAL A 170 47.28 -89.33 55.65
C VAL A 170 46.20 -90.25 56.27
N ALA A 171 46.53 -91.53 56.40
CA ALA A 171 45.70 -92.59 56.98
C ALA A 171 46.05 -92.92 58.45
N ALA A 172 45.05 -93.53 59.11
CA ALA A 172 45.10 -94.54 60.17
C ALA A 172 45.60 -94.20 61.58
N VAL A 173 44.87 -94.70 62.59
CA VAL A 173 45.35 -95.73 63.52
C VAL A 173 44.19 -96.50 64.20
N SER A 174 44.38 -97.83 64.26
CA SER A 174 43.92 -98.85 65.24
C SER A 174 42.44 -98.90 65.68
N GLY A 175 41.71 -100.01 65.65
CA GLY A 175 42.10 -101.42 65.73
C GLY A 175 41.55 -102.06 67.02
N GLY A 176 40.53 -102.92 66.86
CA GLY A 176 40.35 -104.12 67.69
C GLY A 176 39.28 -104.12 68.79
N GLY A 177 38.38 -105.11 68.72
CA GLY A 177 37.71 -105.69 69.89
C GLY A 177 36.25 -106.09 69.67
N GLY A 178 36.00 -107.27 69.09
CA GLY A 178 34.65 -107.84 68.96
C GLY A 178 34.18 -108.57 70.22
N ASN A 179 32.87 -108.84 70.32
CA ASN A 179 32.32 -110.22 70.36
C ASN A 179 30.78 -110.23 70.42
N GLY A 180 30.18 -111.16 69.67
CA GLY A 180 29.03 -111.95 70.13
C GLY A 180 27.63 -111.59 69.60
N GLY A 181 27.16 -112.35 68.61
CA GLY A 181 25.82 -112.95 68.69
C GLY A 181 24.82 -112.71 67.55
N SER A 182 24.74 -113.71 66.66
CA SER A 182 23.52 -114.25 66.04
C SER A 182 22.92 -113.57 64.79
N GLN A 183 23.07 -114.28 63.66
CA GLN A 183 22.27 -114.28 62.41
C GLN A 183 20.74 -114.22 62.69
N PRO A 184 19.85 -113.60 61.85
CA PRO A 184 19.66 -114.01 60.45
C PRO A 184 19.24 -113.00 59.36
N GLY A 185 19.80 -113.20 58.15
CA GLY A 185 19.21 -112.86 56.84
C GLY A 185 19.22 -111.38 56.41
N GLY A 186 20.02 -111.02 55.40
CA GLY A 186 19.96 -109.72 54.73
C GLY A 186 20.05 -109.87 53.20
N PRO A 187 19.30 -109.09 52.41
CA PRO A 187 19.09 -109.31 50.96
C PRO A 187 20.35 -109.02 50.13
N SER A 188 20.39 -109.60 48.91
CA SER A 188 21.33 -109.24 47.83
C SER A 188 21.38 -107.71 47.66
N ALA A 189 22.58 -107.14 47.46
CA ALA A 189 22.71 -105.76 47.04
C ALA A 189 22.04 -105.59 45.66
N ASP A 190 21.21 -104.55 45.54
CA ASP A 190 20.54 -104.20 44.29
C ASP A 190 21.55 -103.63 43.28
N THR A 191 21.55 -104.18 42.07
CA THR A 191 22.48 -103.80 40.98
C THR A 191 21.73 -103.37 39.72
N GLN A 192 20.40 -103.30 39.76
CA GLN A 192 19.59 -102.95 38.62
C GLN A 192 19.31 -101.43 38.63
N PRO A 193 19.77 -100.67 37.63
CA PRO A 193 19.43 -99.26 37.54
C PRO A 193 17.94 -99.02 37.30
N PRO A 194 17.39 -97.90 37.80
CA PRO A 194 16.08 -97.42 37.40
C PRO A 194 15.96 -97.26 35.87
N ALA A 195 14.73 -97.34 35.36
CA ALA A 195 14.44 -96.97 33.98
C ALA A 195 14.76 -95.48 33.69
N THR A 196 14.88 -95.10 32.42
CA THR A 196 15.03 -93.69 32.04
C THR A 196 13.82 -92.88 32.51
N PRO A 197 14.01 -91.77 33.24
CA PRO A 197 12.89 -90.95 33.70
C PRO A 197 12.21 -90.26 32.52
N THR A 198 10.93 -89.91 32.65
CA THR A 198 10.33 -88.91 31.75
C THR A 198 10.67 -87.51 32.27
N ALA A 199 10.84 -86.52 31.39
CA ALA A 199 11.18 -85.17 31.79
C ALA A 199 10.61 -84.13 30.81
N SER A 200 9.95 -83.12 31.37
CA SER A 200 9.41 -81.97 30.65
C SER A 200 9.54 -80.71 31.50
N PHE A 201 9.87 -79.59 30.88
CA PHE A 201 9.91 -78.30 31.58
C PHE A 201 8.51 -77.76 31.85
N THR A 202 8.38 -76.98 32.93
CA THR A 202 7.27 -76.04 33.06
C THR A 202 7.38 -74.94 32.01
N ALA A 203 6.25 -74.32 31.63
CA ALA A 203 6.22 -73.30 30.57
C ALA A 203 7.15 -72.09 30.83
N ASN A 204 7.46 -71.80 32.09
CA ASN A 204 8.38 -70.73 32.49
C ASN A 204 9.85 -71.17 32.66
N GLY A 205 10.17 -72.45 32.42
CA GLY A 205 11.55 -72.95 32.49
C GLY A 205 12.14 -73.13 33.90
N SER A 206 11.38 -72.81 34.96
CA SER A 206 11.88 -72.83 36.35
C SER A 206 11.83 -74.20 37.02
N SER A 207 11.21 -75.21 36.40
CA SER A 207 11.14 -76.56 36.96
C SER A 207 11.04 -77.63 35.90
N ILE A 208 11.47 -78.85 36.23
CA ILE A 208 11.27 -80.05 35.43
C ILE A 208 10.29 -80.98 36.14
N ARG A 209 9.26 -81.42 35.41
CA ARG A 209 8.29 -82.41 35.83
C ARG A 209 8.48 -83.71 35.07
N GLY A 210 8.21 -84.82 35.74
CA GLY A 210 8.39 -86.12 35.12
C GLY A 210 7.94 -87.26 36.01
N THR A 211 8.23 -88.46 35.54
CA THR A 211 8.00 -89.72 36.23
C THR A 211 9.29 -90.51 36.36
N GLY A 212 9.40 -91.26 37.44
CA GLY A 212 10.59 -92.02 37.77
C GLY A 212 10.28 -93.17 38.74
N GLU A 213 11.34 -93.81 39.23
CA GLU A 213 11.20 -94.84 40.26
C GLU A 213 10.97 -94.19 41.63
N SER A 214 9.89 -94.56 42.31
CA SER A 214 9.53 -94.00 43.62
C SER A 214 10.70 -94.05 44.61
N GLY A 215 11.05 -92.91 45.19
CA GLY A 215 12.17 -92.78 46.13
C GLY A 215 13.55 -92.61 45.51
N ALA A 216 13.69 -92.72 44.17
CA ALA A 216 14.95 -92.43 43.48
C ALA A 216 15.30 -90.93 43.55
N THR A 217 16.59 -90.61 43.57
CA THR A 217 17.10 -89.24 43.50
C THR A 217 17.25 -88.81 42.05
N VAL A 218 16.55 -87.76 41.64
CA VAL A 218 16.63 -87.13 40.33
C VAL A 218 17.71 -86.04 40.34
N ARG A 219 18.57 -86.04 39.30
CA ARG A 219 19.59 -85.01 39.06
C ARG A 219 19.42 -84.41 37.68
N VAL A 220 19.35 -83.09 37.63
CA VAL A 220 19.18 -82.28 36.42
C VAL A 220 20.48 -81.54 36.13
N THR A 221 21.00 -81.70 34.92
CA THR A 221 22.30 -81.17 34.49
C THR A 221 22.16 -80.37 33.20
N ASP A 222 22.73 -79.16 33.15
CA ASP A 222 22.73 -78.32 31.94
C ASP A 222 23.66 -78.83 30.84
N SER A 223 23.68 -78.13 29.70
CA SER A 223 24.51 -78.47 28.54
C SER A 223 26.02 -78.37 28.78
N THR A 224 26.46 -77.68 29.84
CA THR A 224 27.87 -77.61 30.24
C THR A 224 28.29 -78.74 31.19
N GLY A 225 27.31 -79.52 31.68
CA GLY A 225 27.54 -80.59 32.66
C GLY A 225 27.37 -80.15 34.12
N ALA A 226 26.92 -78.91 34.39
CA ALA A 226 26.68 -78.42 35.74
C ALA A 226 25.30 -78.85 36.26
N VAL A 227 25.24 -79.23 37.55
CA VAL A 227 23.97 -79.61 38.18
C VAL A 227 23.17 -78.36 38.52
N ILE A 228 21.98 -78.25 37.94
CA ILE A 228 21.08 -77.09 38.08
C ILE A 228 19.84 -77.41 38.92
N GLY A 229 19.62 -78.67 39.28
CA GLY A 229 18.53 -79.10 40.15
C GLY A 229 18.69 -80.54 40.62
N THR A 230 18.22 -80.81 41.84
CA THR A 230 18.15 -82.16 42.42
C THR A 230 16.89 -82.32 43.25
N GLY A 231 16.33 -83.52 43.29
CA GLY A 231 15.29 -83.89 44.26
C GLY A 231 14.95 -85.36 44.17
N THR A 232 13.78 -85.76 44.65
CA THR A 232 13.38 -87.16 44.71
C THR A 232 12.08 -87.41 43.97
N VAL A 233 11.89 -88.64 43.49
CA VAL A 233 10.61 -89.10 42.95
C VAL A 233 9.68 -89.44 44.10
N GLY A 234 8.47 -88.87 44.07
CA GLY A 234 7.41 -89.13 45.05
C GLY A 234 6.92 -90.58 45.02
N ALA A 235 6.18 -90.97 46.06
CA ALA A 235 5.62 -92.31 46.19
C ALA A 235 4.59 -92.66 45.09
N ASP A 236 4.04 -91.65 44.42
CA ASP A 236 3.15 -91.77 43.27
C ASP A 236 3.91 -91.93 41.93
N GLY A 237 5.25 -91.99 41.97
CA GLY A 237 6.10 -92.13 40.80
C GLY A 237 6.33 -90.83 40.02
N THR A 238 5.91 -89.68 40.55
CA THR A 238 6.08 -88.36 39.89
C THR A 238 7.13 -87.51 40.59
N PHE A 239 7.72 -86.55 39.88
CA PHE A 239 8.60 -85.55 40.48
C PHE A 239 8.36 -84.16 39.88
N THR A 240 8.69 -83.13 40.65
CA THR A 240 8.84 -81.74 40.19
C THR A 240 10.09 -81.17 40.84
N ILE A 241 11.13 -80.93 40.03
CA ILE A 241 12.41 -80.40 40.49
C ILE A 241 12.55 -78.94 40.07
N PRO A 242 12.67 -77.99 41.01
CA PRO A 242 13.03 -76.62 40.66
C PRO A 242 14.46 -76.58 40.11
N VAL A 243 14.67 -75.81 39.04
CA VAL A 243 16.00 -75.58 38.46
C VAL A 243 16.42 -74.13 38.70
N ASN A 244 17.68 -73.93 39.10
CA ASN A 244 18.23 -72.61 39.38
C ASN A 244 19.62 -72.46 38.73
N PRO A 245 19.81 -71.48 37.81
CA PRO A 245 18.78 -70.57 37.29
C PRO A 245 17.72 -71.28 36.43
N PRO A 246 16.51 -70.70 36.27
CA PRO A 246 15.54 -71.16 35.26
C PRO A 246 16.18 -71.23 33.87
N GLN A 247 15.80 -72.23 33.09
CA GLN A 247 16.32 -72.43 31.73
C GLN A 247 15.26 -71.95 30.73
N THR A 248 15.59 -70.95 29.91
CA THR A 248 14.58 -70.17 29.16
C THR A 248 14.93 -69.88 27.71
N ASN A 249 15.98 -70.49 27.15
CA ASN A 249 16.52 -70.13 25.84
C ASN A 249 16.73 -71.38 24.96
N GLY A 250 15.81 -72.34 25.02
CA GLY A 250 15.81 -73.52 24.15
C GLY A 250 16.92 -74.54 24.41
N GLN A 251 17.75 -74.38 25.45
CA GLN A 251 18.90 -75.23 25.67
C GLN A 251 18.50 -76.68 26.05
N PRO A 252 19.25 -77.70 25.60
CA PRO A 252 19.04 -79.06 26.04
C PRO A 252 19.53 -79.26 27.48
N VAL A 253 18.72 -79.96 28.28
CA VAL A 253 19.04 -80.34 29.66
C VAL A 253 18.92 -81.85 29.81
N THR A 254 19.83 -82.42 30.60
CA THR A 254 19.91 -83.86 30.85
C THR A 254 19.39 -84.20 32.24
N VAL A 255 18.53 -85.21 32.34
CA VAL A 255 17.93 -85.70 33.58
C VAL A 255 18.26 -87.17 33.77
N VAL A 256 18.79 -87.51 34.95
CA VAL A 256 19.03 -88.90 35.38
C VAL A 256 18.39 -89.13 36.74
N GLN A 257 18.09 -90.38 37.07
CA GLN A 257 17.69 -90.77 38.42
C GLN A 257 18.57 -91.90 38.96
N SER A 258 18.78 -91.93 40.28
CA SER A 258 19.51 -93.00 40.96
C SER A 258 18.69 -93.60 42.09
N ASP A 259 18.63 -94.93 42.16
CA ASP A 259 17.95 -95.66 43.25
C ASP A 259 18.68 -95.48 44.61
N ALA A 260 18.14 -96.10 45.66
CA ALA A 260 18.75 -96.08 47.00
C ALA A 260 20.09 -96.86 47.08
N ALA A 261 20.36 -97.76 46.13
CA ALA A 261 21.62 -98.49 46.01
C ALA A 261 22.70 -97.72 45.23
N GLY A 262 22.33 -96.59 44.59
CA GLY A 262 23.23 -95.72 43.84
C GLY A 262 23.36 -96.07 42.35
N ASN A 263 22.55 -96.98 41.82
CA ASN A 263 22.57 -97.31 40.38
C ASN A 263 21.89 -96.18 39.60
N VAL A 264 22.49 -95.70 38.50
CA VAL A 264 22.03 -94.53 37.73
C VAL A 264 21.33 -94.95 36.43
N SER A 265 20.17 -94.38 36.14
CA SER A 265 19.42 -94.61 34.90
C SER A 265 20.17 -94.12 33.65
N PRO A 266 19.82 -94.59 32.43
CA PRO A 266 20.17 -93.88 31.21
C PRO A 266 19.58 -92.46 31.22
N PRO A 267 20.23 -91.48 30.56
CA PRO A 267 19.79 -90.08 30.57
C PRO A 267 18.53 -89.83 29.72
N ALA A 268 17.66 -88.97 30.21
CA ALA A 268 16.62 -88.32 29.43
C ALA A 268 17.08 -86.91 29.04
N THR A 269 16.84 -86.51 27.78
CA THR A 269 17.14 -85.15 27.31
C THR A 269 15.84 -84.42 26.99
N THR A 270 15.70 -83.20 27.49
CA THR A 270 14.55 -82.34 27.21
C THR A 270 15.02 -80.91 26.97
N ALA A 271 14.37 -80.20 26.04
CA ALA A 271 14.72 -78.82 25.73
C ALA A 271 13.96 -77.88 26.68
N ALA A 272 14.66 -76.86 27.19
CA ALA A 272 14.03 -75.75 27.87
C ALA A 272 13.04 -75.03 26.93
N PRO A 273 11.96 -74.42 27.46
CA PRO A 273 11.17 -73.49 26.66
C PRO A 273 12.05 -72.32 26.24
N ASP A 274 11.87 -71.86 25.00
CA ASP A 274 12.53 -70.65 24.51
C ASP A 274 11.57 -69.46 24.63
N ILE A 275 11.77 -68.66 25.67
CA ILE A 275 10.94 -67.49 26.01
C ILE A 275 11.79 -66.22 26.12
N THR A 276 13.03 -66.26 25.65
CA THR A 276 13.98 -65.16 25.79
C THR A 276 14.01 -64.37 24.48
N PRO A 277 13.53 -63.12 24.45
CA PRO A 277 13.59 -62.34 23.22
C PRO A 277 15.01 -62.06 22.75
N PRO A 278 15.23 -61.96 21.42
CA PRO A 278 16.47 -61.45 20.86
C PRO A 278 16.74 -60.02 21.33
N ALA A 279 18.01 -59.61 21.31
CA ALA A 279 18.40 -58.21 21.56
C ALA A 279 17.75 -57.25 20.53
N THR A 280 17.70 -55.95 20.82
CA THR A 280 17.22 -54.94 19.85
C THR A 280 18.11 -54.96 18.59
N PRO A 281 17.53 -55.02 17.37
CA PRO A 281 18.33 -54.95 16.15
C PRO A 281 18.90 -53.55 15.94
N THR A 282 19.95 -53.43 15.13
CA THR A 282 20.34 -52.13 14.56
C THR A 282 19.61 -51.91 13.25
N ALA A 283 19.34 -50.66 12.86
CA ALA A 283 18.66 -50.34 11.61
C ALA A 283 19.10 -48.96 11.09
N THR A 284 19.29 -48.86 9.77
CA THR A 284 19.47 -47.62 9.00
C THR A 284 18.64 -47.71 7.73
N ILE A 285 18.24 -46.57 7.17
CA ILE A 285 17.50 -46.47 5.91
C ILE A 285 18.27 -45.62 4.92
N THR A 286 18.22 -45.99 3.65
CA THR A 286 18.81 -45.20 2.56
C THR A 286 18.07 -43.88 2.36
N GLY A 287 18.74 -42.87 1.79
CA GLY A 287 18.18 -41.53 1.60
C GLY A 287 16.99 -41.46 0.63
N ASP A 288 16.76 -42.51 -0.17
CA ASP A 288 15.58 -42.68 -1.03
C ASP A 288 14.42 -43.40 -0.32
N GLY A 289 14.59 -43.74 0.97
CA GLY A 289 13.57 -44.40 1.78
C GLY A 289 13.31 -45.85 1.42
N ARG A 290 14.12 -46.46 0.55
CA ARG A 290 13.80 -47.75 -0.06
C ARG A 290 14.37 -48.95 0.66
N THR A 291 15.56 -48.82 1.23
CA THR A 291 16.31 -49.98 1.75
C THR A 291 16.63 -49.78 3.21
N VAL A 292 16.20 -50.73 4.04
CA VAL A 292 16.53 -50.82 5.46
C VAL A 292 17.61 -51.88 5.66
N SER A 293 18.69 -51.55 6.37
CA SER A 293 19.80 -52.46 6.65
C SER A 293 20.26 -52.39 8.09
N GLY A 294 20.83 -53.46 8.60
CA GLY A 294 21.36 -53.48 9.95
C GLY A 294 21.85 -54.86 10.38
N THR A 295 21.94 -55.04 11.69
CA THR A 295 22.38 -56.28 12.33
C THR A 295 21.34 -56.80 13.32
N GLY A 296 21.30 -58.12 13.49
CA GLY A 296 20.36 -58.81 14.37
C GLY A 296 20.89 -60.18 14.80
N GLU A 297 20.03 -60.98 15.43
CA GLU A 297 20.35 -62.35 15.81
C GLU A 297 20.27 -63.28 14.58
N PRO A 298 21.33 -64.06 14.26
CA PRO A 298 21.30 -64.96 13.10
C PRO A 298 20.08 -65.89 13.07
N GLY A 299 19.36 -65.91 11.94
CA GLY A 299 18.15 -66.71 11.77
C GLY A 299 16.86 -66.07 12.30
N ALA A 300 16.94 -64.95 13.02
CA ALA A 300 15.77 -64.17 13.40
C ALA A 300 15.12 -63.48 12.19
N THR A 301 13.82 -63.22 12.27
CA THR A 301 13.05 -62.47 11.27
C THR A 301 12.89 -61.02 11.71
N VAL A 302 13.51 -60.10 11.00
CA VAL A 302 13.30 -58.65 11.15
C VAL A 302 11.98 -58.25 10.50
N THR A 303 11.22 -57.39 11.18
CA THR A 303 9.97 -56.80 10.69
C THR A 303 10.07 -55.28 10.78
N VAL A 304 9.80 -54.59 9.67
CA VAL A 304 9.71 -53.12 9.61
C VAL A 304 8.25 -52.71 9.48
N ARG A 305 7.81 -51.75 10.30
CA ARG A 305 6.44 -51.22 10.30
C ARG A 305 6.43 -49.70 10.19
N ASP A 306 5.35 -49.16 9.66
CA ASP A 306 5.08 -47.72 9.70
C ASP A 306 4.58 -47.26 11.08
N ALA A 307 4.30 -45.96 11.21
CA ALA A 307 3.79 -45.36 12.44
C ALA A 307 2.38 -45.86 12.84
N ALA A 308 1.59 -46.38 11.89
CA ALA A 308 0.30 -47.00 12.16
C ALA A 308 0.42 -48.48 12.58
N GLY A 309 1.64 -49.03 12.58
CA GLY A 309 1.95 -50.42 12.93
C GLY A 309 1.79 -51.42 11.77
N GLN A 310 1.47 -50.94 10.56
CA GLN A 310 1.35 -51.78 9.37
C GLN A 310 2.74 -52.27 8.94
N VAL A 311 2.85 -53.56 8.63
CA VAL A 311 4.10 -54.17 8.15
C VAL A 311 4.39 -53.68 6.74
N LEU A 312 5.58 -53.12 6.56
CA LEU A 312 6.13 -52.66 5.29
C LEU A 312 7.03 -53.71 4.62
N GLY A 313 7.61 -54.61 5.42
CA GLY A 313 8.40 -55.74 4.93
C GLY A 313 9.09 -56.53 6.04
N THR A 314 9.63 -57.69 5.67
CA THR A 314 10.40 -58.57 6.55
C THR A 314 11.66 -59.09 5.88
N ALA A 315 12.71 -59.34 6.67
CA ALA A 315 13.95 -59.94 6.21
C ALA A 315 14.51 -60.91 7.26
N VAL A 316 15.17 -61.97 6.83
CA VAL A 316 15.86 -62.90 7.74
C VAL A 316 17.29 -62.41 7.95
N VAL A 317 17.75 -62.43 9.20
CA VAL A 317 19.13 -62.13 9.54
C VAL A 317 20.04 -63.27 9.09
N GLY A 318 21.04 -62.95 8.28
CA GLY A 318 22.00 -63.93 7.78
C GLY A 318 22.88 -64.52 8.88
N ALA A 319 23.59 -65.62 8.57
CA ALA A 319 24.45 -66.32 9.54
C ALA A 319 25.57 -65.46 10.16
N GLN A 320 25.94 -64.36 9.50
CA GLN A 320 26.95 -63.40 9.99
C GLN A 320 26.32 -62.20 10.75
N GLY A 321 25.02 -62.27 11.08
CA GLY A 321 24.31 -61.26 11.87
C GLY A 321 23.82 -60.04 11.10
N GLY A 322 24.05 -59.93 9.79
CA GLY A 322 23.57 -58.81 8.94
C GLY A 322 22.25 -59.11 8.24
N TYR A 323 21.44 -58.07 7.98
CA TYR A 323 20.24 -58.15 7.16
C TYR A 323 20.09 -56.94 6.23
N THR A 324 19.34 -57.12 5.15
CA THR A 324 18.92 -56.03 4.24
C THR A 324 17.50 -56.32 3.78
N LEU A 325 16.65 -55.29 3.84
CA LEU A 325 15.26 -55.31 3.43
C LEU A 325 15.00 -54.20 2.43
N THR A 326 14.53 -54.54 1.24
CA THR A 326 14.01 -53.58 0.27
C THR A 326 12.51 -53.44 0.46
N LEU A 327 12.04 -52.24 0.81
CA LEU A 327 10.62 -51.93 0.94
C LEU A 327 9.98 -51.86 -0.45
N THR A 328 8.77 -52.37 -0.60
CA THR A 328 8.03 -52.30 -1.87
C THR A 328 7.67 -50.85 -2.22
N THR A 329 7.23 -50.09 -1.22
CA THR A 329 7.00 -48.65 -1.30
C THR A 329 8.05 -47.93 -0.47
N PRO A 330 8.89 -47.06 -1.07
CA PRO A 330 9.85 -46.27 -0.30
C PRO A 330 9.12 -45.37 0.68
N GLN A 331 9.68 -45.26 1.88
CA GLN A 331 9.19 -44.37 2.92
C GLN A 331 9.97 -43.06 2.78
N ALA A 332 9.34 -42.05 2.19
CA ALA A 332 10.00 -40.82 1.75
C ALA A 332 9.28 -39.54 2.21
N ASN A 333 8.44 -39.66 3.25
CA ASN A 333 7.55 -38.61 3.75
C ASN A 333 7.92 -38.15 5.17
N GLY A 334 9.15 -38.42 5.64
CA GLY A 334 9.57 -38.07 7.00
C GLY A 334 8.93 -38.88 8.13
N GLY A 335 8.13 -39.90 7.80
CA GLY A 335 7.43 -40.74 8.78
C GLY A 335 8.37 -41.54 9.69
N THR A 336 7.89 -41.93 10.87
CA THR A 336 8.64 -42.82 11.77
C THR A 336 8.39 -44.28 11.40
N LEU A 337 9.46 -45.06 11.32
CA LEU A 337 9.44 -46.50 11.15
C LEU A 337 9.83 -47.18 12.46
N THR A 338 9.24 -48.36 12.71
CA THR A 338 9.62 -49.22 13.83
C THR A 338 10.19 -50.54 13.31
N VAL A 339 11.29 -51.00 13.89
CA VAL A 339 11.96 -52.24 13.50
C VAL A 339 12.11 -53.15 14.71
N THR A 340 11.62 -54.38 14.58
CA THR A 340 11.80 -55.45 15.57
C THR A 340 12.39 -56.69 14.91
N GLN A 341 12.92 -57.61 15.69
CA GLN A 341 13.24 -58.96 15.21
C GLN A 341 12.60 -60.02 16.11
N ALA A 342 12.24 -61.15 15.52
CA ALA A 342 11.72 -62.31 16.24
C ALA A 342 12.61 -63.53 15.99
N ASP A 343 12.98 -64.24 17.05
CA ASP A 343 13.72 -65.50 16.94
C ASP A 343 12.84 -66.61 16.31
N PRO A 344 13.39 -67.80 16.00
CA PRO A 344 12.59 -68.91 15.47
C PRO A 344 11.50 -69.44 16.41
N ALA A 345 11.59 -69.16 17.72
CA ALA A 345 10.57 -69.51 18.72
C ALA A 345 9.42 -68.48 18.77
N GLY A 346 9.58 -67.33 18.13
CA GLY A 346 8.59 -66.25 18.03
C GLY A 346 8.73 -65.16 19.08
N ASN A 347 9.79 -65.16 19.90
CA ASN A 347 10.01 -64.11 20.89
C ASN A 347 10.47 -62.82 20.19
N VAL A 348 9.85 -61.69 20.50
CA VAL A 348 10.07 -60.41 19.78
C VAL A 348 10.94 -59.46 20.60
N SER A 349 12.00 -58.93 19.99
CA SER A 349 12.87 -57.92 20.60
C SER A 349 12.14 -56.62 20.97
N PRO A 350 12.72 -55.77 21.83
CA PRO A 350 12.36 -54.35 21.84
C PRO A 350 12.50 -53.73 20.45
N ALA A 351 11.74 -52.66 20.17
CA ALA A 351 11.77 -51.96 18.89
C ALA A 351 12.87 -50.89 18.84
N VAL A 352 13.42 -50.66 17.64
CA VAL A 352 14.18 -49.44 17.31
C VAL A 352 13.34 -48.55 16.39
N THR A 353 13.39 -47.24 16.61
CA THR A 353 12.73 -46.24 15.76
C THR A 353 13.71 -45.63 14.76
N LEU A 354 13.22 -45.35 13.57
CA LEU A 354 13.99 -44.75 12.49
C LEU A 354 13.15 -43.66 11.81
N ALA A 355 13.74 -42.51 11.54
CA ALA A 355 13.11 -41.51 10.69
C ALA A 355 13.31 -41.91 9.22
N ALA A 356 12.21 -42.03 8.48
CA ALA A 356 12.27 -42.08 7.03
C ALA A 356 12.80 -40.73 6.49
N PRO A 357 13.55 -40.72 5.39
CA PRO A 357 13.89 -39.46 4.72
C PRO A 357 12.61 -38.75 4.28
N ASP A 358 12.67 -37.43 4.21
CA ASP A 358 11.60 -36.63 3.61
C ASP A 358 12.09 -36.04 2.30
N THR A 359 11.63 -36.61 1.20
CA THR A 359 11.98 -36.17 -0.16
C THR A 359 10.72 -35.79 -0.94
N THR A 360 9.58 -35.59 -0.27
CA THR A 360 8.30 -35.35 -0.92
C THR A 360 8.00 -33.87 -0.90
N PRO A 361 8.03 -33.16 -2.04
CA PRO A 361 7.71 -31.75 -2.05
C PRO A 361 6.27 -31.45 -1.65
N PRO A 362 6.03 -30.30 -0.98
CA PRO A 362 4.68 -29.81 -0.73
C PRO A 362 3.95 -29.55 -2.06
N VAL A 363 2.61 -29.57 -2.02
CA VAL A 363 1.78 -29.12 -3.15
C VAL A 363 2.06 -27.64 -3.46
N ALA A 364 1.84 -27.18 -4.69
CA ALA A 364 1.99 -25.76 -5.00
C ALA A 364 1.08 -24.89 -4.12
N PRO A 365 1.57 -23.76 -3.56
CA PRO A 365 0.74 -22.90 -2.71
C PRO A 365 -0.33 -22.21 -3.56
N THR A 366 -1.45 -21.82 -2.96
CA THR A 366 -2.32 -20.80 -3.58
C THR A 366 -1.69 -19.44 -3.34
N ALA A 367 -1.86 -18.50 -4.27
CA ALA A 367 -1.31 -17.17 -4.12
C ALA A 367 -2.18 -16.11 -4.79
N SER A 368 -2.20 -14.91 -4.23
CA SER A 368 -2.85 -13.72 -4.76
C SER A 368 -2.02 -12.51 -4.37
N ILE A 369 -1.97 -11.50 -5.24
CA ILE A 369 -1.35 -10.21 -4.93
C ILE A 369 -2.45 -9.16 -4.78
N ASN A 370 -2.30 -8.27 -3.80
CA ASN A 370 -3.25 -7.18 -3.59
C ASN A 370 -3.11 -6.09 -4.68
N GLY A 371 -4.11 -5.21 -4.80
CA GLY A 371 -4.21 -4.25 -5.90
C GLY A 371 -3.10 -3.17 -5.94
N ASP A 372 -2.44 -2.91 -4.81
CA ASP A 372 -1.30 -1.99 -4.74
C ASP A 372 0.06 -2.68 -4.94
N GLY A 373 0.07 -4.00 -5.11
CA GLY A 373 1.27 -4.78 -5.37
C GLY A 373 2.20 -4.95 -4.16
N THR A 374 1.76 -4.59 -2.95
CA THR A 374 2.61 -4.58 -1.75
C THR A 374 2.54 -5.85 -0.92
N SER A 375 1.59 -6.76 -1.18
CA SER A 375 1.49 -7.99 -0.41
C SER A 375 1.00 -9.17 -1.24
N VAL A 376 1.61 -10.34 -0.98
CA VAL A 376 1.18 -11.62 -1.53
C VAL A 376 0.61 -12.47 -0.41
N SER A 377 -0.58 -13.00 -0.58
CA SER A 377 -1.25 -13.87 0.40
C SER A 377 -1.80 -15.12 -0.27
N GLY A 378 -2.01 -16.16 0.53
CA GLY A 378 -2.55 -17.42 0.04
C GLY A 378 -2.52 -18.49 1.11
N THR A 379 -2.56 -19.75 0.65
CA THR A 379 -2.51 -20.93 1.50
C THR A 379 -1.41 -21.88 1.07
N GLY A 380 -0.90 -22.67 2.01
CA GLY A 380 0.20 -23.58 1.80
C GLY A 380 0.21 -24.72 2.82
N GLU A 381 1.31 -25.47 2.86
CA GLU A 381 1.53 -26.50 3.87
C GLU A 381 2.02 -25.86 5.17
N ALA A 382 1.37 -26.14 6.30
CA ALA A 382 1.71 -25.53 7.59
C ALA A 382 3.19 -25.74 7.96
N GLY A 383 3.88 -24.66 8.32
CA GLY A 383 5.32 -24.67 8.62
C GLY A 383 6.23 -24.62 7.39
N ALA A 384 5.71 -24.74 6.16
CA ALA A 384 6.49 -24.52 4.95
C ALA A 384 6.86 -23.04 4.78
N THR A 385 7.99 -22.77 4.11
CA THR A 385 8.44 -21.42 3.76
C THR A 385 8.04 -21.10 2.32
N VAL A 386 7.13 -20.16 2.15
CA VAL A 386 6.77 -19.55 0.87
C VAL A 386 7.85 -18.57 0.45
N THR A 387 8.24 -18.61 -0.82
CA THR A 387 9.19 -17.69 -1.46
C THR A 387 8.54 -17.07 -2.69
N VAL A 388 8.58 -15.74 -2.80
CA VAL A 388 8.12 -14.99 -3.97
C VAL A 388 9.32 -14.42 -4.72
N ARG A 389 9.36 -14.60 -6.04
CA ARG A 389 10.42 -14.08 -6.91
C ARG A 389 9.85 -13.26 -8.06
N ASN A 390 10.65 -12.32 -8.56
CA ASN A 390 10.34 -11.59 -9.80
C ASN A 390 10.70 -12.42 -11.05
N ALA A 391 10.38 -11.89 -12.24
CA ALA A 391 10.68 -12.52 -13.52
C ALA A 391 12.18 -12.78 -13.78
N ALA A 392 13.08 -12.03 -13.13
CA ALA A 392 14.53 -12.25 -13.18
C ALA A 392 15.01 -13.34 -12.21
N GLY A 393 14.11 -13.96 -11.44
CA GLY A 393 14.40 -14.99 -10.45
C GLY A 393 14.89 -14.45 -9.10
N GLN A 394 14.94 -13.13 -8.91
CA GLN A 394 15.36 -12.51 -7.65
C GLN A 394 14.26 -12.68 -6.60
N VAL A 395 14.67 -13.03 -5.37
CA VAL A 395 13.73 -13.17 -4.24
C VAL A 395 13.26 -11.79 -3.80
N LEU A 396 11.93 -11.62 -3.76
CA LEU A 396 11.26 -10.42 -3.27
C LEU A 396 10.91 -10.52 -1.78
N GLY A 397 10.73 -11.76 -1.28
CA GLY A 397 10.51 -12.02 0.13
C GLY A 397 10.14 -13.49 0.40
N THR A 398 10.05 -13.81 1.69
CA THR A 398 9.64 -15.13 2.19
C THR A 398 8.68 -15.02 3.37
N ALA A 399 7.72 -15.93 3.47
CA ALA A 399 6.81 -16.03 4.61
C ALA A 399 6.65 -17.50 5.03
N VAL A 400 6.40 -17.75 6.32
CA VAL A 400 6.08 -19.10 6.81
C VAL A 400 4.56 -19.26 6.81
N VAL A 401 4.10 -20.43 6.38
CA VAL A 401 2.68 -20.80 6.45
C VAL A 401 2.33 -21.12 7.91
N ASP A 402 1.27 -20.49 8.42
CA ASP A 402 0.80 -20.71 9.78
C ASP A 402 0.19 -22.11 9.99
N ALA A 403 -0.15 -22.44 11.24
CA ALA A 403 -0.72 -23.74 11.61
C ALA A 403 -2.12 -23.98 11.00
N GLN A 404 -2.79 -22.93 10.53
CA GLN A 404 -4.09 -22.98 9.86
C GLN A 404 -3.96 -23.08 8.34
N GLY A 405 -2.73 -23.07 7.81
CA GLY A 405 -2.43 -23.19 6.38
C GLY A 405 -2.43 -21.86 5.62
N GLY A 406 -2.53 -20.71 6.31
CA GLY A 406 -2.51 -19.38 5.71
C GLY A 406 -1.12 -18.75 5.70
N TYR A 407 -0.86 -17.84 4.75
CA TYR A 407 0.32 -16.96 4.81
C TYR A 407 0.01 -15.57 4.24
N THR A 408 0.77 -14.58 4.70
CA THR A 408 0.82 -13.23 4.12
C THR A 408 2.26 -12.73 4.12
N LEU A 409 2.70 -12.30 2.95
CA LEU A 409 4.05 -11.78 2.71
C LEU A 409 3.96 -10.31 2.28
N PRO A 410 4.39 -9.35 3.14
CA PRO A 410 4.61 -7.98 2.69
C PRO A 410 5.85 -7.92 1.79
N LEU A 411 5.75 -7.17 0.70
CA LEU A 411 6.82 -6.88 -0.24
C LEU A 411 7.37 -5.49 0.06
N THR A 412 8.70 -5.38 0.17
CA THR A 412 9.36 -4.09 0.47
C THR A 412 9.29 -3.11 -0.69
N THR A 413 9.22 -3.62 -1.92
CA THR A 413 9.00 -2.84 -3.14
C THR A 413 7.68 -3.32 -3.76
N PRO A 414 6.67 -2.43 -3.90
CA PRO A 414 5.43 -2.78 -4.59
C PRO A 414 5.75 -3.33 -5.97
N GLN A 415 5.18 -4.47 -6.31
CA GLN A 415 5.32 -5.03 -7.65
C GLN A 415 4.26 -4.37 -8.53
N ALA A 416 4.72 -3.76 -9.62
CA ALA A 416 3.90 -2.96 -10.51
C ALA A 416 4.01 -3.47 -11.96
N ASN A 417 3.17 -2.88 -12.83
CA ASN A 417 3.36 -2.86 -14.28
C ASN A 417 3.24 -4.23 -14.96
N GLY A 418 2.37 -5.11 -14.46
CA GLY A 418 2.05 -6.39 -15.11
C GLY A 418 3.18 -7.44 -15.06
N GLY A 419 4.23 -7.21 -14.28
CA GLY A 419 5.36 -8.14 -14.17
C GLY A 419 4.95 -9.52 -13.65
N THR A 420 5.53 -10.59 -14.18
CA THR A 420 5.27 -11.95 -13.69
C THR A 420 6.03 -12.21 -12.39
N LEU A 421 5.31 -12.69 -11.37
CA LEU A 421 5.86 -13.18 -10.12
C LEU A 421 5.74 -14.71 -10.08
N THR A 422 6.72 -15.38 -9.48
CA THR A 422 6.67 -16.82 -9.22
C THR A 422 6.66 -17.09 -7.73
N VAL A 423 5.75 -17.94 -7.28
CA VAL A 423 5.56 -18.31 -5.88
C VAL A 423 5.78 -19.82 -5.73
N THR A 424 6.67 -20.21 -4.82
CA THR A 424 6.94 -21.60 -4.44
C THR A 424 6.90 -21.71 -2.93
N GLN A 425 6.63 -22.90 -2.38
CA GLN A 425 6.85 -23.18 -0.97
C GLN A 425 7.82 -24.34 -0.78
N ALA A 426 8.56 -24.35 0.32
CA ALA A 426 9.43 -25.44 0.69
C ALA A 426 9.11 -25.93 2.11
N ASP A 427 9.01 -27.25 2.29
CA ASP A 427 8.80 -27.86 3.60
C ASP A 427 10.04 -27.70 4.52
N PRO A 428 9.97 -28.08 5.81
CA PRO A 428 11.12 -28.02 6.71
C PRO A 428 12.32 -28.88 6.30
N ALA A 429 12.10 -29.91 5.46
CA ALA A 429 13.16 -30.75 4.91
C ALA A 429 13.85 -30.12 3.68
N GLY A 430 13.29 -29.02 3.15
CA GLY A 430 13.82 -28.26 2.02
C GLY A 430 13.29 -28.69 0.65
N ASN A 431 12.29 -29.58 0.59
CA ASN A 431 11.70 -29.98 -0.69
C ASN A 431 10.81 -28.84 -1.21
N THR A 432 11.02 -28.43 -2.47
CA THR A 432 10.34 -27.27 -3.05
C THR A 432 9.17 -27.67 -3.96
N SER A 433 8.01 -27.06 -3.78
CA SER A 433 6.81 -27.27 -4.58
C SER A 433 7.00 -26.86 -6.06
N PRO A 434 6.10 -27.30 -6.96
CA PRO A 434 5.90 -26.60 -8.24
C PRO A 434 5.58 -25.11 -8.02
N ALA A 435 5.90 -24.27 -8.99
CA ALA A 435 5.67 -22.83 -8.92
C ALA A 435 4.27 -22.43 -9.39
N VAL A 436 3.69 -21.41 -8.75
CA VAL A 436 2.52 -20.66 -9.22
C VAL A 436 2.96 -19.31 -9.76
N THR A 437 2.36 -18.88 -10.87
CA THR A 437 2.62 -17.55 -11.46
C THR A 437 1.50 -16.58 -11.16
N LEU A 438 1.86 -15.34 -10.81
CA LEU A 438 0.95 -14.21 -10.64
C LEU A 438 1.35 -13.09 -11.58
N ALA A 439 0.38 -12.28 -12.02
CA ALA A 439 0.67 -10.99 -12.62
C ALA A 439 0.64 -9.92 -11.52
N ALA A 440 1.68 -9.11 -11.43
CA ALA A 440 1.66 -7.91 -10.60
C ALA A 440 0.59 -6.94 -11.13
N PRO A 441 -0.09 -6.18 -10.24
CA PRO A 441 -1.05 -5.17 -10.68
C PRO A 441 -0.34 -4.08 -11.48
N ASP A 442 -1.07 -3.47 -12.42
CA ASP A 442 -0.60 -2.29 -13.10
C ASP A 442 -1.04 -1.03 -12.35
N ILE A 443 -0.08 -0.39 -11.70
CA ILE A 443 -0.28 0.79 -10.84
C ILE A 443 0.52 2.00 -11.33
N THR A 444 1.13 1.90 -12.51
CA THR A 444 1.99 2.97 -13.04
C THR A 444 1.17 3.82 -13.99
N PRO A 445 0.92 5.10 -13.69
CA PRO A 445 0.21 5.94 -14.63
C PRO A 445 0.99 6.18 -15.93
N PRO A 446 0.28 6.35 -17.06
CA PRO A 446 0.88 6.84 -18.29
C PRO A 446 1.59 8.18 -18.07
N ALA A 447 2.58 8.48 -18.91
CA ALA A 447 3.15 9.83 -18.97
C ALA A 447 2.08 10.88 -19.33
N ALA A 448 2.32 12.16 -19.04
CA ALA A 448 1.42 13.21 -19.50
C ALA A 448 1.32 13.20 -21.04
N PRO A 449 0.12 13.31 -21.64
CA PRO A 449 -0.03 13.25 -23.08
C PRO A 449 0.54 14.53 -23.72
N ALA A 450 1.29 14.40 -24.83
CA ALA A 450 1.59 15.57 -25.64
C ALA A 450 0.28 16.03 -26.30
N ALA A 451 0.02 17.34 -26.32
CA ALA A 451 -1.25 17.87 -26.82
C ALA A 451 -1.03 19.22 -27.51
N THR A 452 -1.83 19.51 -28.53
CA THR A 452 -1.88 20.77 -29.26
C THR A 452 -3.33 21.06 -29.64
N LEU A 453 -3.78 22.31 -29.50
CA LEU A 453 -5.11 22.76 -29.89
C LEU A 453 -5.08 23.25 -31.34
N SER A 454 -6.08 22.89 -32.15
CA SER A 454 -6.22 23.40 -33.52
C SER A 454 -6.54 24.90 -33.54
N ALA A 455 -6.20 25.58 -34.63
CA ALA A 455 -6.35 27.04 -34.77
C ALA A 455 -7.80 27.56 -34.72
N ASP A 456 -8.79 26.68 -34.88
CA ASP A 456 -10.21 26.99 -34.72
C ASP A 456 -10.75 26.62 -33.31
N GLY A 457 -9.90 26.10 -32.44
CA GLY A 457 -10.24 25.67 -31.09
C GLY A 457 -11.11 24.42 -31.03
N ALA A 458 -11.35 23.72 -32.14
CA ALA A 458 -12.33 22.63 -32.22
C ALA A 458 -11.76 21.24 -31.95
N THR A 459 -10.44 21.05 -32.05
CA THR A 459 -9.80 19.73 -31.90
C THR A 459 -8.50 19.81 -31.11
N VAL A 460 -8.24 18.80 -30.29
CA VAL A 460 -6.94 18.59 -29.65
C VAL A 460 -6.27 17.39 -30.30
N THR A 461 -5.04 17.56 -30.79
CA THR A 461 -4.23 16.48 -31.38
C THR A 461 -2.95 16.29 -30.59
N GLY A 462 -2.39 15.09 -30.61
CA GLY A 462 -1.14 14.84 -29.94
C GLY A 462 -0.76 13.37 -29.89
N SER A 463 0.07 13.01 -28.91
CA SER A 463 0.54 11.65 -28.70
C SER A 463 0.42 11.21 -27.24
N GLY A 464 0.16 9.93 -27.05
CA GLY A 464 -0.05 9.31 -25.74
C GLY A 464 0.35 7.84 -25.71
N GLU A 465 -0.04 7.14 -24.65
CA GLU A 465 0.15 5.70 -24.53
C GLU A 465 -0.90 4.96 -25.38
N PRO A 466 -0.51 4.07 -26.31
CA PRO A 466 -1.46 3.34 -27.15
C PRO A 466 -2.55 2.61 -26.35
N GLY A 467 -3.82 2.81 -26.75
CA GLY A 467 -4.98 2.24 -26.06
C GLY A 467 -5.47 3.01 -24.83
N ALA A 468 -4.71 3.99 -24.34
CA ALA A 468 -5.17 4.88 -23.27
C ALA A 468 -6.31 5.80 -23.74
N THR A 469 -7.17 6.20 -22.80
CA THR A 469 -8.25 7.17 -23.05
C THR A 469 -7.78 8.56 -22.69
N VAL A 470 -7.64 9.44 -23.69
CA VAL A 470 -7.41 10.87 -23.50
C VAL A 470 -8.73 11.54 -23.11
N ARG A 471 -8.67 12.44 -22.13
CA ARG A 471 -9.77 13.30 -21.68
C ARG A 471 -9.32 14.75 -21.66
N VAL A 472 -10.13 15.62 -22.26
CA VAL A 472 -9.94 17.08 -22.27
C VAL A 472 -11.02 17.72 -21.42
N VAL A 473 -10.60 18.58 -20.50
CA VAL A 473 -11.46 19.34 -19.59
C VAL A 473 -11.32 20.83 -19.91
N GLY A 474 -12.46 21.52 -20.02
CA GLY A 474 -12.53 22.95 -20.32
C GLY A 474 -12.20 23.83 -19.11
N PRO A 475 -12.15 25.17 -19.31
CA PRO A 475 -11.82 26.13 -18.26
C PRO A 475 -12.85 26.16 -17.10
N ASP A 476 -14.07 25.70 -17.37
CA ASP A 476 -15.17 25.54 -16.40
C ASP A 476 -15.07 24.24 -15.56
N GLY A 477 -14.05 23.43 -15.80
CA GLY A 477 -13.84 22.14 -15.14
C GLY A 477 -14.67 20.98 -15.71
N GLN A 478 -15.43 21.20 -16.80
CA GLN A 478 -16.27 20.17 -17.40
C GLN A 478 -15.52 19.40 -18.50
N PRO A 479 -15.77 18.08 -18.66
CA PRO A 479 -15.22 17.33 -19.77
C PRO A 479 -15.83 17.80 -21.09
N ILE A 480 -14.98 18.16 -22.05
CA ILE A 480 -15.37 18.68 -23.36
C ILE A 480 -14.91 17.79 -24.52
N GLY A 481 -14.18 16.72 -24.25
CA GLY A 481 -13.79 15.76 -25.28
C GLY A 481 -13.05 14.55 -24.73
N THR A 482 -13.15 13.43 -25.44
CA THR A 482 -12.39 12.20 -25.15
C THR A 482 -12.02 11.48 -26.44
N ALA A 483 -10.89 10.78 -26.47
CA ALA A 483 -10.50 9.88 -27.56
C ALA A 483 -9.62 8.74 -27.04
N ILE A 484 -9.52 7.66 -27.82
CA ILE A 484 -8.55 6.59 -27.56
C ILE A 484 -7.27 6.88 -28.35
N VAL A 485 -6.11 6.66 -27.73
CA VAL A 485 -4.82 6.73 -28.41
C VAL A 485 -4.67 5.53 -29.34
N ALA A 486 -4.36 5.78 -30.61
CA ALA A 486 -4.15 4.75 -31.61
C ALA A 486 -2.88 3.92 -31.35
N ALA A 487 -2.75 2.79 -32.05
CA ALA A 487 -1.61 1.88 -31.89
C ALA A 487 -0.25 2.52 -32.24
N ASP A 488 -0.25 3.57 -33.07
CA ASP A 488 0.94 4.35 -33.42
C ASP A 488 1.25 5.46 -32.40
N GLY A 489 0.48 5.57 -31.33
CA GLY A 489 0.64 6.57 -30.27
C GLY A 489 -0.04 7.90 -30.56
N SER A 490 -0.67 8.10 -31.72
CA SER A 490 -1.35 9.34 -32.07
C SER A 490 -2.80 9.39 -31.56
N TYR A 491 -3.33 10.58 -31.33
CA TYR A 491 -4.75 10.76 -31.04
C TYR A 491 -5.29 12.08 -31.59
N THR A 492 -6.61 12.14 -31.78
CA THR A 492 -7.36 13.37 -32.10
C THR A 492 -8.65 13.37 -31.30
N VAL A 493 -8.83 14.38 -30.45
CA VAL A 493 -10.03 14.61 -29.65
C VAL A 493 -10.86 15.71 -30.31
N PRO A 494 -12.04 15.42 -30.88
CA PRO A 494 -13.00 16.45 -31.22
C PRO A 494 -13.59 17.03 -29.93
N LEU A 495 -13.62 18.36 -29.82
CA LEU A 495 -14.22 19.05 -28.68
C LEU A 495 -15.71 19.32 -28.94
N THR A 496 -16.53 19.18 -27.90
CA THR A 496 -17.98 19.42 -27.97
C THR A 496 -18.32 20.88 -28.25
N THR A 497 -17.47 21.80 -27.79
CA THR A 497 -17.51 23.22 -28.10
C THR A 497 -16.12 23.71 -28.45
N ALA A 498 -16.02 24.54 -29.49
CA ALA A 498 -14.76 25.18 -29.86
C ALA A 498 -14.30 26.11 -28.73
N GLN A 499 -13.04 25.98 -28.33
CA GLN A 499 -12.46 26.71 -27.20
C GLN A 499 -11.84 28.02 -27.69
N THR A 500 -12.71 29.01 -27.93
CA THR A 500 -12.37 30.33 -28.53
C THR A 500 -12.59 31.53 -27.60
N GLY A 501 -12.89 31.30 -26.33
CA GLY A 501 -13.18 32.35 -25.33
C GLY A 501 -12.06 32.58 -24.31
N GLY A 502 -10.83 32.14 -24.61
CA GLY A 502 -9.71 32.15 -23.67
C GLY A 502 -9.84 31.13 -22.52
N GLY A 503 -8.84 31.12 -21.63
CA GLY A 503 -8.75 30.19 -20.50
C GLY A 503 -7.78 29.01 -20.74
N VAL A 504 -7.77 28.05 -19.83
CA VAL A 504 -6.85 26.90 -19.86
C VAL A 504 -7.63 25.59 -19.94
N LEU A 505 -7.26 24.74 -20.90
CA LEU A 505 -7.72 23.36 -21.02
C LEU A 505 -6.78 22.43 -20.28
N VAL A 506 -7.32 21.37 -19.70
CA VAL A 506 -6.55 20.31 -19.03
C VAL A 506 -6.72 19.00 -19.77
N VAL A 507 -5.61 18.41 -20.20
CA VAL A 507 -5.57 17.14 -20.92
C VAL A 507 -4.90 16.08 -20.04
N THR A 508 -5.56 14.95 -19.87
CA THR A 508 -5.04 13.76 -19.18
C THR A 508 -5.26 12.53 -20.05
N GLN A 509 -4.51 11.46 -19.81
CA GLN A 509 -4.83 10.15 -20.36
C GLN A 509 -4.92 9.08 -19.26
N THR A 510 -5.76 8.09 -19.48
CA THR A 510 -6.00 6.98 -18.54
C THR A 510 -5.73 5.66 -19.25
N ASP A 511 -4.84 4.85 -18.70
CA ASP A 511 -4.50 3.54 -19.27
C ASP A 511 -5.65 2.51 -19.10
N ALA A 512 -5.42 1.28 -19.56
CA ALA A 512 -6.41 0.19 -19.45
C ALA A 512 -6.63 -0.30 -18.00
N ALA A 513 -5.67 -0.06 -17.10
CA ALA A 513 -5.76 -0.40 -15.68
C ALA A 513 -6.48 0.67 -14.85
N GLY A 514 -6.73 1.85 -15.45
CA GLY A 514 -7.41 2.97 -14.82
C GLY A 514 -6.48 4.00 -14.18
N ASN A 515 -5.17 3.90 -14.39
CA ASN A 515 -4.22 4.88 -13.85
C ASN A 515 -4.25 6.15 -14.71
N VAL A 516 -4.31 7.32 -14.05
CA VAL A 516 -4.45 8.62 -14.70
C VAL A 516 -3.11 9.35 -14.74
N SER A 517 -2.71 9.82 -15.91
CA SER A 517 -1.47 10.58 -16.12
C SER A 517 -1.45 11.91 -15.34
N PRO A 518 -0.26 12.52 -15.18
CA PRO A 518 -0.18 13.96 -14.93
C PRO A 518 -0.87 14.77 -16.04
N THR A 519 -1.14 16.05 -15.76
CA THR A 519 -1.89 16.94 -16.67
C THR A 519 -1.01 17.68 -17.66
N THR A 520 -1.48 17.80 -18.90
CA THR A 520 -0.98 18.76 -19.90
C THR A 520 -1.94 19.94 -20.00
N GLN A 521 -1.42 21.16 -19.91
CA GLN A 521 -2.22 22.38 -20.03
C GLN A 521 -2.10 22.96 -21.44
N LEU A 522 -3.22 23.43 -21.98
CA LEU A 522 -3.26 24.16 -23.25
C LEU A 522 -4.02 25.47 -23.03
N ASP A 523 -3.49 26.57 -23.56
CA ASP A 523 -4.27 27.81 -23.61
C ASP A 523 -5.35 27.66 -24.69
N ALA A 524 -6.59 27.93 -24.31
CA ALA A 524 -7.67 28.08 -25.26
C ALA A 524 -7.41 29.29 -26.14
N ILE A 525 -7.91 29.26 -27.36
CA ILE A 525 -7.81 30.40 -28.26
C ILE A 525 -8.76 31.47 -27.73
N ASP A 526 -8.38 32.73 -27.85
CA ASP A 526 -9.28 33.85 -27.62
C ASP A 526 -9.50 34.58 -28.94
N THR A 527 -10.65 34.31 -29.57
CA THR A 527 -11.12 35.07 -30.73
C THR A 527 -12.40 35.83 -30.37
N GLY A 528 -12.61 36.13 -29.09
CA GLY A 528 -13.75 36.91 -28.65
C GLY A 528 -13.81 38.25 -29.38
N PRO A 529 -15.00 38.72 -29.80
CA PRO A 529 -15.12 40.05 -30.38
C PRO A 529 -14.79 41.09 -29.30
N MET A 530 -13.71 41.84 -29.50
CA MET A 530 -13.34 42.91 -28.60
C MET A 530 -14.40 44.03 -28.65
N PRO A 531 -14.98 44.44 -27.50
CA PRO A 531 -16.02 45.46 -27.48
C PRO A 531 -15.49 46.79 -28.04
N LEU A 532 -16.39 47.62 -28.56
CA LEU A 532 -16.05 48.97 -28.96
C LEU A 532 -15.70 49.78 -27.69
N PRO A 533 -14.58 50.53 -27.65
CA PRO A 533 -14.32 51.43 -26.53
C PRO A 533 -15.35 52.57 -26.53
N THR A 534 -15.39 53.39 -25.50
CA THR A 534 -15.96 54.75 -25.61
C THR A 534 -14.82 55.74 -25.69
N ALA A 535 -14.99 56.87 -26.37
CA ALA A 535 -13.95 57.88 -26.48
C ALA A 535 -14.55 59.28 -26.60
N GLN A 536 -13.93 60.25 -25.93
CA GLN A 536 -14.20 61.68 -26.06
C GLN A 536 -12.88 62.44 -26.04
N ILE A 537 -12.80 63.57 -26.75
CA ILE A 537 -11.67 64.49 -26.69
C ILE A 537 -12.07 65.76 -25.94
N ASP A 538 -11.18 66.27 -25.09
CA ASP A 538 -11.43 67.50 -24.35
C ASP A 538 -11.48 68.74 -25.28
N SER A 539 -11.98 69.86 -24.75
CA SER A 539 -12.11 71.11 -25.51
C SER A 539 -10.78 71.76 -25.89
N GLN A 540 -9.65 71.28 -25.35
CA GLN A 540 -8.32 71.76 -25.66
C GLN A 540 -7.62 70.87 -26.70
N GLY A 541 -8.27 69.77 -27.13
CA GLY A 541 -7.68 68.83 -28.07
C GLY A 541 -6.52 68.02 -27.50
N THR A 542 -6.35 68.00 -26.16
CA THR A 542 -5.14 67.46 -25.52
C THR A 542 -5.34 66.09 -24.90
N THR A 543 -6.54 65.77 -24.47
CA THR A 543 -6.82 64.53 -23.75
C THR A 543 -7.94 63.77 -24.43
N VAL A 544 -7.69 62.49 -24.73
CA VAL A 544 -8.72 61.53 -25.13
C VAL A 544 -9.00 60.62 -23.94
N SER A 545 -10.25 60.57 -23.50
CA SER A 545 -10.68 59.73 -22.38
C SER A 545 -11.90 58.90 -22.73
N GLY A 546 -12.11 57.83 -21.98
CA GLY A 546 -13.26 56.96 -22.19
C GLY A 546 -13.16 55.67 -21.38
N THR A 547 -13.89 54.67 -21.84
CA THR A 547 -13.92 53.34 -21.22
C THR A 547 -13.54 52.25 -22.22
N GLY A 548 -13.01 51.15 -21.70
CA GLY A 548 -12.59 50.00 -22.49
C GLY A 548 -12.54 48.73 -21.64
N GLU A 549 -11.99 47.67 -22.21
CA GLU A 549 -11.74 46.43 -21.48
C GLU A 549 -10.54 46.59 -20.52
N PRO A 550 -10.68 46.32 -19.22
CA PRO A 550 -9.58 46.44 -18.26
C PRO A 550 -8.29 45.74 -18.73
N GLY A 551 -7.16 46.46 -18.70
CA GLY A 551 -5.87 45.96 -19.17
C GLY A 551 -5.63 46.03 -20.68
N ALA A 552 -6.65 46.35 -21.49
CA ALA A 552 -6.48 46.58 -22.93
C ALA A 552 -5.68 47.86 -23.21
N THR A 553 -5.04 47.93 -24.38
CA THR A 553 -4.32 49.11 -24.87
C THR A 553 -5.19 49.86 -25.86
N VAL A 554 -5.55 51.10 -25.53
CA VAL A 554 -6.22 52.05 -26.43
C VAL A 554 -5.17 52.77 -27.26
N ILE A 555 -5.41 52.89 -28.57
CA ILE A 555 -4.57 53.63 -29.52
C ILE A 555 -5.43 54.68 -30.21
N VAL A 556 -4.94 55.92 -30.24
CA VAL A 556 -5.53 57.02 -31.01
C VAL A 556 -4.65 57.34 -32.21
N ARG A 557 -5.26 57.45 -33.39
CA ARG A 557 -4.58 57.75 -34.65
C ARG A 557 -5.15 58.99 -35.32
N ASP A 558 -4.31 59.69 -36.07
CA ASP A 558 -4.72 60.82 -36.91
C ASP A 558 -5.44 60.37 -38.20
N ALA A 559 -5.83 61.34 -39.04
CA ALA A 559 -6.51 61.10 -40.31
C ALA A 559 -5.66 60.33 -41.34
N ASN A 560 -4.33 60.29 -41.17
CA ASN A 560 -3.40 59.53 -42.02
C ASN A 560 -3.16 58.10 -41.48
N GLY A 561 -3.77 57.74 -40.34
CA GLY A 561 -3.60 56.46 -39.67
C GLY A 561 -2.36 56.36 -38.78
N GLN A 562 -1.60 57.44 -38.61
CA GLN A 562 -0.44 57.49 -37.72
C GLN A 562 -0.91 57.51 -36.26
N ALA A 563 -0.31 56.66 -35.42
CA ALA A 563 -0.60 56.67 -33.98
C ALA A 563 -0.03 57.94 -33.33
N ILE A 564 -0.90 58.68 -32.65
CA ILE A 564 -0.60 59.95 -31.98
C ILE A 564 -0.70 59.85 -30.44
N GLY A 565 -1.15 58.70 -29.93
CA GLY A 565 -1.08 58.37 -28.52
C GLY A 565 -1.60 56.96 -28.20
N GLN A 566 -1.24 56.46 -27.01
CA GLN A 566 -1.72 55.18 -26.49
C GLN A 566 -1.87 55.21 -24.96
N ALA A 567 -2.86 54.50 -24.42
CA ALA A 567 -3.07 54.36 -22.98
C ALA A 567 -3.58 52.95 -22.64
N THR A 568 -3.27 52.46 -21.45
CA THR A 568 -3.86 51.22 -20.93
C THR A 568 -5.14 51.52 -20.17
N VAL A 569 -6.16 50.69 -20.33
CA VAL A 569 -7.40 50.77 -19.56
C VAL A 569 -7.15 50.25 -18.15
N ASP A 570 -7.57 51.01 -17.14
CA ASP A 570 -7.43 50.63 -15.73
C ASP A 570 -8.36 49.48 -15.32
N ALA A 571 -8.17 48.96 -14.10
CA ALA A 571 -8.97 47.85 -13.56
C ALA A 571 -10.47 48.17 -13.44
N ASN A 572 -10.85 49.46 -13.43
CA ASN A 572 -12.24 49.91 -13.38
C ASN A 572 -12.82 50.16 -14.78
N GLY A 573 -12.07 49.89 -15.84
CA GLY A 573 -12.51 50.04 -17.22
C GLY A 573 -12.37 51.45 -17.78
N ASN A 574 -11.63 52.36 -17.13
CA ASN A 574 -11.44 53.73 -17.61
C ASN A 574 -10.06 53.93 -18.21
N TYR A 575 -9.93 54.83 -19.17
CA TYR A 575 -8.63 55.29 -19.66
C TYR A 575 -8.61 56.80 -19.88
N SER A 576 -7.41 57.37 -19.79
CA SER A 576 -7.14 58.76 -20.14
C SER A 576 -5.78 58.83 -20.82
N LEU A 577 -5.76 59.41 -22.00
CA LEU A 577 -4.59 59.56 -22.87
C LEU A 577 -4.35 61.03 -23.13
N THR A 578 -3.20 61.54 -22.70
CA THR A 578 -2.73 62.87 -23.14
C THR A 578 -2.01 62.75 -24.47
N LEU A 579 -2.49 63.45 -25.49
CA LEU A 579 -1.86 63.57 -26.80
C LEU A 579 -0.60 64.43 -26.70
N THR A 580 0.46 64.02 -27.39
CA THR A 580 1.74 64.76 -27.39
C THR A 580 1.64 66.11 -28.10
N THR A 581 0.76 66.19 -29.11
CA THR A 581 0.43 67.42 -29.81
C THR A 581 -1.08 67.63 -29.74
N PRO A 582 -1.57 68.75 -29.19
CA PRO A 582 -2.99 69.09 -29.20
C PRO A 582 -3.56 69.05 -30.63
N GLN A 583 -4.74 68.45 -30.80
CA GLN A 583 -5.47 68.43 -32.08
C GLN A 583 -6.52 69.55 -32.04
N GLY A 584 -6.40 70.53 -32.93
CA GLY A 584 -7.03 71.83 -32.72
C GLY A 584 -7.60 72.51 -33.97
N ASN A 585 -7.68 71.81 -35.10
CA ASN A 585 -8.10 72.34 -36.40
C ASN A 585 -9.24 71.48 -37.01
N GLY A 586 -10.08 70.90 -36.16
CA GLY A 586 -11.24 70.10 -36.60
C GLY A 586 -10.89 68.72 -37.21
N GLU A 587 -9.68 68.20 -36.98
CA GLU A 587 -9.23 66.96 -37.60
C GLU A 587 -10.02 65.73 -37.12
N THR A 588 -10.10 64.71 -37.98
CA THR A 588 -10.69 63.42 -37.63
C THR A 588 -9.64 62.51 -36.99
N LEU A 589 -9.97 61.98 -35.81
CA LEU A 589 -9.16 60.99 -35.10
C LEU A 589 -9.86 59.64 -35.11
N THR A 590 -9.09 58.56 -35.05
CA THR A 590 -9.62 57.20 -34.88
C THR A 590 -9.14 56.56 -33.61
N VAL A 591 -10.01 55.81 -32.93
CA VAL A 591 -9.73 55.16 -31.65
C VAL A 591 -10.07 53.68 -31.74
N THR A 592 -9.13 52.83 -31.32
CA THR A 592 -9.28 51.38 -31.19
C THR A 592 -8.70 50.92 -29.85
N GLN A 593 -9.15 49.79 -29.33
CA GLN A 593 -8.46 49.09 -28.25
C GLN A 593 -7.98 47.71 -28.71
N SER A 594 -6.93 47.19 -28.07
CA SER A 594 -6.43 45.84 -28.28
C SER A 594 -6.13 45.13 -26.95
N ASP A 595 -6.47 43.85 -26.83
CA ASP A 595 -6.18 43.06 -25.63
C ASP A 595 -4.71 42.60 -25.60
N ALA A 596 -4.33 41.82 -24.57
CA ALA A 596 -3.00 41.25 -24.44
C ALA A 596 -2.71 40.16 -25.50
N LEU A 597 -3.74 39.60 -26.14
CA LEU A 597 -3.65 38.55 -27.16
C LEU A 597 -3.63 39.14 -28.58
N GLY A 598 -3.79 40.47 -28.70
CA GLY A 598 -3.71 41.21 -29.95
C GLY A 598 -5.04 41.31 -30.71
N ASN A 599 -6.17 40.89 -30.14
CA ASN A 599 -7.49 41.13 -30.73
C ASN A 599 -7.76 42.64 -30.71
N VAL A 600 -8.27 43.19 -31.82
CA VAL A 600 -8.50 44.65 -31.97
C VAL A 600 -10.00 44.92 -32.12
N SER A 601 -10.49 45.94 -31.42
CA SER A 601 -11.88 46.40 -31.56
C SER A 601 -12.16 46.99 -32.95
N PRO A 602 -13.43 47.13 -33.34
CA PRO A 602 -13.79 48.06 -34.40
C PRO A 602 -13.36 49.52 -34.05
N THR A 603 -13.38 50.41 -35.04
CA THR A 603 -12.88 51.79 -34.92
C THR A 603 -13.98 52.78 -34.55
N ILE A 604 -13.70 53.70 -33.62
CA ILE A 604 -14.49 54.93 -33.40
C ILE A 604 -13.81 56.12 -34.06
N THR A 605 -14.60 57.02 -34.65
CA THR A 605 -14.14 58.32 -35.14
C THR A 605 -14.48 59.44 -34.17
N LEU A 606 -13.53 60.32 -33.90
CA LEU A 606 -13.71 61.58 -33.16
C LEU A 606 -13.40 62.77 -34.08
N THR A 607 -14.01 63.91 -33.80
CA THR A 607 -13.62 65.19 -34.40
C THR A 607 -12.96 66.03 -33.32
N ALA A 608 -11.73 66.48 -33.55
CA ALA A 608 -11.03 67.37 -32.66
C ALA A 608 -11.75 68.73 -32.56
N PRO A 609 -11.66 69.45 -31.42
CA PRO A 609 -12.13 70.83 -31.36
C PRO A 609 -11.36 71.69 -32.38
N ASP A 610 -12.01 72.74 -32.87
CA ASP A 610 -11.39 73.70 -33.77
C ASP A 610 -11.26 75.06 -33.07
N PHE A 611 -10.03 75.39 -32.68
CA PHE A 611 -9.67 76.66 -32.08
C PHE A 611 -8.55 77.37 -32.84
N THR A 612 -8.22 76.86 -34.05
CA THR A 612 -7.15 77.41 -34.87
C THR A 612 -7.71 78.54 -35.72
N ALA A 613 -7.27 79.77 -35.47
CA ALA A 613 -7.72 80.90 -36.27
C ALA A 613 -7.23 80.79 -37.73
N PRO A 614 -8.05 81.20 -38.70
CA PRO A 614 -7.63 81.33 -40.10
C PRO A 614 -6.47 82.33 -40.21
N ALA A 615 -5.67 82.19 -41.28
CA ALA A 615 -4.70 83.23 -41.65
C ALA A 615 -5.41 84.58 -41.90
N ALA A 616 -4.70 85.70 -41.88
CA ALA A 616 -5.32 86.97 -42.24
C ALA A 616 -5.76 86.96 -43.72
N PRO A 617 -6.92 87.54 -44.08
CA PRO A 617 -7.34 87.61 -45.47
C PRO A 617 -6.43 88.57 -46.26
N THR A 618 -6.42 88.46 -47.58
CA THR A 618 -5.94 89.55 -48.44
C THR A 618 -7.12 90.47 -48.75
N ALA A 619 -6.89 91.77 -48.93
CA ALA A 619 -7.95 92.71 -49.27
C ALA A 619 -7.41 93.85 -50.15
N THR A 620 -8.21 94.25 -51.12
CA THR A 620 -7.99 95.43 -51.98
C THR A 620 -9.31 96.15 -52.14
N ILE A 621 -9.31 97.48 -51.98
CA ILE A 621 -10.48 98.32 -52.21
C ILE A 621 -10.48 98.81 -53.66
N ALA A 622 -11.66 98.89 -54.28
CA ALA A 622 -11.83 99.48 -55.60
C ALA A 622 -11.46 100.97 -55.59
N ASP A 623 -10.99 101.50 -56.73
CA ASP A 623 -10.55 102.90 -56.86
C ASP A 623 -11.66 103.92 -56.54
N ASP A 624 -12.93 103.53 -56.71
CA ASP A 624 -14.10 104.35 -56.38
C ASP A 624 -14.60 104.14 -54.94
N GLY A 625 -13.91 103.32 -54.14
CA GLY A 625 -14.25 103.02 -52.76
C GLY A 625 -15.46 102.11 -52.58
N SER A 626 -16.07 101.57 -53.64
CA SER A 626 -17.40 100.93 -53.60
C SER A 626 -17.39 99.44 -53.23
N ALA A 627 -16.25 98.76 -53.31
CA ALA A 627 -16.17 97.34 -53.03
C ALA A 627 -14.77 96.94 -52.55
N ILE A 628 -14.70 95.85 -51.80
CA ILE A 628 -13.45 95.20 -51.37
C ILE A 628 -13.40 93.79 -51.94
N THR A 629 -12.29 93.43 -52.55
CA THR A 629 -12.04 92.08 -53.07
C THR A 629 -10.78 91.50 -52.46
N GLY A 630 -10.71 90.18 -52.36
CA GLY A 630 -9.56 89.51 -51.79
C GLY A 630 -9.70 88.00 -51.70
N THR A 631 -8.77 87.38 -50.99
CA THR A 631 -8.72 85.95 -50.74
C THR A 631 -8.75 85.63 -49.25
N GLY A 632 -9.30 84.49 -48.90
CA GLY A 632 -9.42 84.02 -47.52
C GLY A 632 -9.51 82.50 -47.42
N GLU A 633 -9.80 81.99 -46.24
CA GLU A 633 -10.07 80.57 -46.02
C GLU A 633 -11.46 80.21 -46.55
N PRO A 634 -11.61 79.18 -47.41
CA PRO A 634 -12.91 78.78 -47.94
C PRO A 634 -13.97 78.56 -46.86
N GLY A 635 -15.15 79.18 -47.03
CA GLY A 635 -16.23 79.10 -46.05
C GLY A 635 -16.11 80.06 -44.85
N ALA A 636 -14.97 80.74 -44.68
CA ALA A 636 -14.81 81.79 -43.67
C ALA A 636 -15.64 83.03 -44.02
N THR A 637 -15.98 83.83 -43.01
CA THR A 637 -16.66 85.11 -43.14
C THR A 637 -15.69 86.25 -42.95
N VAL A 638 -15.42 87.01 -44.00
CA VAL A 638 -14.67 88.26 -43.97
C VAL A 638 -15.55 89.37 -43.39
N THR A 639 -15.00 90.18 -42.48
CA THR A 639 -15.62 91.36 -41.90
C THR A 639 -14.73 92.58 -42.13
N VAL A 640 -15.32 93.67 -42.63
CA VAL A 640 -14.63 94.96 -42.81
C VAL A 640 -15.20 95.98 -41.83
N ARG A 641 -14.33 96.76 -41.18
CA ARG A 641 -14.68 97.79 -40.21
C ARG A 641 -14.03 99.12 -40.53
N ASP A 642 -14.68 100.21 -40.13
CA ASP A 642 -14.16 101.57 -40.20
C ASP A 642 -13.11 101.85 -39.08
N PRO A 643 -12.44 103.02 -39.07
CA PRO A 643 -11.48 103.38 -38.02
C PRO A 643 -12.08 103.46 -36.60
N ALA A 644 -13.39 103.64 -36.48
CA ALA A 644 -14.12 103.65 -35.21
C ALA A 644 -14.51 102.23 -34.74
N GLY A 645 -14.19 101.20 -35.53
CA GLY A 645 -14.47 99.79 -35.25
C GLY A 645 -15.88 99.32 -35.66
N GLN A 646 -16.68 100.17 -36.31
CA GLN A 646 -18.02 99.82 -36.77
C GLN A 646 -17.97 98.96 -38.02
N PRO A 647 -18.79 97.90 -38.12
CA PRO A 647 -18.81 97.03 -39.29
C PRO A 647 -19.38 97.75 -40.51
N LEU A 648 -18.61 97.77 -41.59
CA LEU A 648 -19.01 98.27 -42.91
C LEU A 648 -19.69 97.18 -43.75
N GLY A 649 -19.38 95.91 -43.48
CA GLY A 649 -20.01 94.78 -44.15
C GLY A 649 -19.27 93.47 -43.91
N THR A 650 -19.84 92.39 -44.45
CA THR A 650 -19.30 91.04 -44.37
C THR A 650 -19.50 90.27 -45.67
N ALA A 651 -18.55 89.41 -46.03
CA ALA A 651 -18.63 88.53 -47.20
C ALA A 651 -18.13 87.12 -46.86
N THR A 652 -18.76 86.09 -47.40
CA THR A 652 -18.27 84.71 -47.28
C THR A 652 -17.21 84.43 -48.35
N VAL A 653 -16.15 83.74 -47.99
CA VAL A 653 -15.14 83.25 -48.92
C VAL A 653 -15.67 82.01 -49.64
N ASP A 654 -15.58 81.99 -50.96
CA ASP A 654 -16.03 80.87 -51.78
C ASP A 654 -15.10 79.63 -51.66
N ALA A 655 -15.51 78.53 -52.28
CA ALA A 655 -14.74 77.27 -52.26
C ALA A 655 -13.37 77.37 -52.97
N GLN A 656 -13.14 78.42 -53.76
CA GLN A 656 -11.88 78.70 -54.44
C GLN A 656 -11.01 79.68 -53.64
N GLY A 657 -11.47 80.14 -52.47
CA GLY A 657 -10.73 81.03 -51.59
C GLY A 657 -10.89 82.51 -51.93
N ASN A 658 -11.85 82.92 -52.75
CA ASN A 658 -12.05 84.32 -53.14
C ASN A 658 -13.28 84.93 -52.45
N TYR A 659 -13.28 86.25 -52.25
CA TYR A 659 -14.47 86.98 -51.79
C TYR A 659 -14.59 88.36 -52.46
N THR A 660 -15.82 88.87 -52.48
CA THR A 660 -16.13 90.25 -52.89
C THR A 660 -17.18 90.82 -51.94
N LEU A 661 -16.87 91.96 -51.34
CA LEU A 661 -17.74 92.71 -50.44
C LEU A 661 -18.11 94.05 -51.08
N PRO A 662 -19.33 94.21 -51.61
CA PRO A 662 -19.83 95.54 -51.97
C PRO A 662 -20.08 96.36 -50.70
N LEU A 663 -19.67 97.63 -50.71
CA LEU A 663 -19.90 98.60 -49.64
C LEU A 663 -21.11 99.47 -49.98
N SER A 664 -22.07 99.57 -49.07
CA SER A 664 -23.28 100.38 -49.27
C SER A 664 -22.99 101.88 -49.36
N THR A 665 -21.92 102.31 -48.71
CA THR A 665 -21.38 103.68 -48.76
C THR A 665 -19.93 103.58 -49.19
N PRO A 666 -19.57 104.08 -50.39
CA PRO A 666 -18.19 104.10 -50.82
C PRO A 666 -17.28 104.79 -49.80
N GLN A 667 -16.13 104.21 -49.51
CA GLN A 667 -15.12 104.79 -48.62
C GLN A 667 -14.13 105.56 -49.48
N THR A 668 -14.09 106.88 -49.37
CA THR A 668 -13.42 107.75 -50.35
C THR A 668 -12.63 108.91 -49.77
N ASN A 669 -12.32 108.90 -48.48
CA ASN A 669 -11.69 110.03 -47.79
C ASN A 669 -10.41 109.59 -47.04
N GLY A 670 -9.70 108.61 -47.61
CA GLY A 670 -8.40 108.17 -47.12
C GLY A 670 -8.41 107.37 -45.80
N GLU A 671 -9.57 106.94 -45.32
CA GLU A 671 -9.69 106.20 -44.05
C GLU A 671 -8.99 104.84 -44.06
N ALA A 672 -8.49 104.40 -42.91
CA ALA A 672 -7.95 103.05 -42.72
C ALA A 672 -9.07 102.06 -42.35
N LEU A 673 -9.30 101.06 -43.20
CA LEU A 673 -10.28 100.00 -42.97
C LEU A 673 -9.61 98.76 -42.41
N SER A 674 -10.21 98.17 -41.38
CA SER A 674 -9.75 96.92 -40.77
C SER A 674 -10.49 95.72 -41.36
N VAL A 675 -9.75 94.72 -41.83
CA VAL A 675 -10.31 93.50 -42.43
C VAL A 675 -9.85 92.28 -41.66
N THR A 676 -10.80 91.48 -41.19
CA THR A 676 -10.58 90.17 -40.53
C THR A 676 -11.39 89.10 -41.24
N GLN A 677 -11.03 87.83 -41.07
CA GLN A 677 -11.92 86.72 -41.42
C GLN A 677 -12.12 85.78 -40.23
N SER A 678 -13.30 85.18 -40.14
CA SER A 678 -13.62 84.18 -39.12
C SER A 678 -14.01 82.87 -39.78
N ASP A 679 -13.41 81.75 -39.36
CA ASP A 679 -13.73 80.42 -39.88
C ASP A 679 -15.16 79.97 -39.44
N PRO A 680 -15.66 78.81 -39.90
CA PRO A 680 -16.96 78.28 -39.47
C PRO A 680 -17.04 77.95 -37.96
N ALA A 681 -15.91 77.70 -37.30
CA ALA A 681 -15.84 77.48 -35.86
C ALA A 681 -15.91 78.78 -35.04
N GLY A 682 -15.77 79.94 -35.70
CA GLY A 682 -15.83 81.28 -35.12
C GLY A 682 -14.45 81.84 -34.71
N ASN A 683 -13.35 81.14 -35.01
CA ASN A 683 -12.02 81.66 -34.73
C ASN A 683 -11.70 82.78 -35.70
N THR A 684 -11.20 83.91 -35.19
CA THR A 684 -10.98 85.13 -36.00
C THR A 684 -9.50 85.34 -36.27
N SER A 685 -9.16 85.62 -37.53
CA SER A 685 -7.81 85.92 -37.98
C SER A 685 -7.25 87.19 -37.33
N PRO A 686 -5.92 87.39 -37.38
CA PRO A 686 -5.35 88.73 -37.27
C PRO A 686 -5.99 89.70 -38.29
N ALA A 687 -6.10 90.97 -37.93
CA ALA A 687 -6.62 92.00 -38.81
C ALA A 687 -5.54 92.53 -39.76
N ILE A 688 -5.92 92.86 -41.00
CA ILE A 688 -5.12 93.70 -41.90
C ILE A 688 -5.75 95.09 -42.01
N SER A 689 -4.93 96.10 -42.32
CA SER A 689 -5.38 97.47 -42.55
C SER A 689 -5.19 97.84 -44.02
N ILE A 690 -6.23 98.34 -44.67
CA ILE A 690 -6.19 98.86 -46.04
C ILE A 690 -6.63 100.32 -46.05
N GLY A 691 -6.01 101.15 -46.90
CA GLY A 691 -6.42 102.55 -47.06
C GLY A 691 -7.54 102.68 -48.09
N ALA A 692 -8.57 103.45 -47.77
CA ALA A 692 -9.55 103.93 -48.76
C ALA A 692 -8.89 104.90 -49.74
N PRO A 693 -9.34 104.97 -51.00
CA PRO A 693 -8.95 106.06 -51.89
C PRO A 693 -9.37 107.40 -51.30
N ASP A 694 -8.63 108.48 -51.60
CA ASP A 694 -9.00 109.84 -51.24
C ASP A 694 -9.41 110.60 -52.50
N THR A 695 -10.72 110.72 -52.70
CA THR A 695 -11.32 111.39 -53.86
C THR A 695 -12.26 112.52 -53.46
N THR A 696 -12.26 112.93 -52.19
CA THR A 696 -13.06 114.08 -51.75
C THR A 696 -12.42 115.36 -52.25
N VAL A 697 -13.20 116.18 -52.96
CA VAL A 697 -12.72 117.50 -53.41
C VAL A 697 -12.84 118.47 -52.24
N PRO A 698 -11.81 119.31 -51.98
CA PRO A 698 -11.89 120.29 -50.92
C PRO A 698 -13.08 121.25 -51.04
N ALA A 699 -13.65 121.69 -49.92
CA ALA A 699 -14.73 122.66 -49.93
C ALA A 699 -14.29 123.99 -50.61
N ALA A 700 -15.20 124.61 -51.37
CA ALA A 700 -14.91 125.88 -52.06
C ALA A 700 -14.52 126.98 -51.05
N PRO A 701 -13.41 127.71 -51.26
CA PRO A 701 -13.01 128.78 -50.35
C PRO A 701 -13.93 130.01 -50.49
N THR A 702 -14.09 130.75 -49.41
CA THR A 702 -14.68 132.10 -49.42
C THR A 702 -13.58 133.14 -49.55
N ALA A 703 -13.87 134.30 -50.15
CA ALA A 703 -12.89 135.37 -50.33
C ALA A 703 -13.54 136.75 -50.20
N THR A 704 -12.87 137.67 -49.51
CA THR A 704 -13.24 139.08 -49.38
C THR A 704 -12.00 139.94 -49.53
N VAL A 705 -12.05 140.94 -50.41
CA VAL A 705 -10.97 141.93 -50.58
C VAL A 705 -11.03 142.93 -49.42
N ALA A 706 -9.89 143.26 -48.83
CA ALA A 706 -9.77 144.29 -47.81
C ALA A 706 -10.18 145.66 -48.38
N GLY A 707 -10.75 146.54 -47.55
CA GLY A 707 -11.32 147.82 -48.01
C GLY A 707 -10.32 148.82 -48.63
N ASP A 708 -9.02 148.62 -48.42
CA ASP A 708 -7.93 149.37 -49.06
C ASP A 708 -7.33 148.64 -50.28
N GLY A 709 -7.89 147.48 -50.65
CA GLY A 709 -7.42 146.62 -51.74
C GLY A 709 -6.16 145.83 -51.42
N SER A 710 -5.57 145.95 -50.22
CA SER A 710 -4.21 145.46 -49.92
C SER A 710 -4.11 143.96 -49.60
N ALA A 711 -5.23 143.27 -49.39
CA ALA A 711 -5.25 141.85 -49.06
C ALA A 711 -6.57 141.19 -49.45
N ILE A 712 -6.57 139.87 -49.58
CA ILE A 712 -7.77 139.04 -49.65
C ILE A 712 -7.79 138.12 -48.44
N THR A 713 -8.85 138.21 -47.65
CA THR A 713 -9.09 137.31 -46.52
C THR A 713 -10.23 136.38 -46.85
N GLY A 714 -10.27 135.21 -46.24
CA GLY A 714 -11.31 134.25 -46.52
C GLY A 714 -11.24 133.01 -45.65
N THR A 715 -12.13 132.07 -45.91
CA THR A 715 -12.14 130.75 -45.26
C THR A 715 -11.98 129.64 -46.28
N GLY A 716 -11.45 128.50 -45.87
CA GLY A 716 -11.33 127.30 -46.69
C GLY A 716 -11.11 126.07 -45.83
N GLU A 717 -10.82 124.93 -46.47
CA GLU A 717 -10.46 123.71 -45.74
C GLU A 717 -9.05 123.83 -45.13
N PRO A 718 -8.85 123.56 -43.83
CA PRO A 718 -7.54 123.63 -43.19
C PRO A 718 -6.45 122.87 -43.94
N GLY A 719 -5.30 123.51 -44.16
CA GLY A 719 -4.18 122.92 -44.91
C GLY A 719 -4.34 122.95 -46.44
N ALA A 720 -5.53 123.27 -46.97
CA ALA A 720 -5.71 123.49 -48.39
C ALA A 720 -4.94 124.75 -48.84
N THR A 721 -4.52 124.75 -50.11
CA THR A 721 -3.90 125.92 -50.73
C THR A 721 -4.95 126.68 -51.53
N VAL A 722 -5.26 127.91 -51.11
CA VAL A 722 -6.11 128.81 -51.86
C VAL A 722 -5.26 129.60 -52.84
N THR A 723 -5.61 129.54 -54.13
CA THR A 723 -4.99 130.35 -55.17
C THR A 723 -5.96 131.45 -55.58
N VAL A 724 -5.53 132.71 -55.50
CA VAL A 724 -6.30 133.84 -56.01
C VAL A 724 -5.71 134.24 -57.36
N SER A 725 -6.56 134.46 -58.35
CA SER A 725 -6.17 134.94 -59.69
C SER A 725 -6.99 136.17 -60.07
N ASP A 726 -6.42 136.99 -60.95
CA ASP A 726 -7.13 138.13 -61.54
C ASP A 726 -8.19 137.67 -62.55
N ALA A 727 -8.97 138.62 -63.07
CA ALA A 727 -10.04 138.36 -64.04
C ALA A 727 -9.56 137.74 -65.37
N THR A 728 -8.26 137.80 -65.67
CA THR A 728 -7.64 137.15 -66.84
C THR A 728 -7.13 135.74 -66.54
N GLY A 729 -7.23 135.30 -65.29
CA GLY A 729 -6.75 134.02 -64.79
C GLY A 729 -5.27 134.01 -64.42
N GLN A 730 -4.60 135.16 -64.31
CA GLN A 730 -3.22 135.24 -63.83
C GLN A 730 -3.19 135.20 -62.29
N PRO A 731 -2.34 134.37 -61.66
CA PRO A 731 -2.33 134.22 -60.21
C PRO A 731 -1.82 135.51 -59.54
N LEU A 732 -2.64 136.08 -58.65
CA LEU A 732 -2.29 137.18 -57.76
C LEU A 732 -1.50 136.70 -56.54
N GLY A 733 -1.65 135.42 -56.19
CA GLY A 733 -0.87 134.74 -55.16
C GLY A 733 -1.58 133.54 -54.58
N THR A 734 -0.93 132.89 -53.62
CA THR A 734 -1.46 131.72 -52.92
C THR A 734 -1.39 131.94 -51.41
N ALA A 735 -2.40 131.50 -50.68
CA ALA A 735 -2.39 131.42 -49.23
C ALA A 735 -2.81 130.02 -48.80
N THR A 736 -2.10 129.45 -47.83
CA THR A 736 -2.54 128.22 -47.16
C THR A 736 -3.58 128.58 -46.12
N VAL A 737 -4.64 127.78 -46.05
CA VAL A 737 -5.65 127.90 -44.99
C VAL A 737 -5.06 127.37 -43.69
N ASP A 738 -5.14 128.17 -42.63
CA ASP A 738 -4.70 127.79 -41.31
C ASP A 738 -5.56 126.67 -40.68
N ALA A 739 -5.12 126.14 -39.55
CA ALA A 739 -5.82 125.08 -38.83
C ALA A 739 -7.24 125.49 -38.34
N GLN A 740 -7.54 126.78 -38.32
CA GLN A 740 -8.83 127.34 -37.93
C GLN A 740 -9.73 127.62 -39.15
N GLY A 741 -9.28 127.27 -40.36
CA GLY A 741 -10.04 127.41 -41.59
C GLY A 741 -9.99 128.82 -42.19
N ASN A 742 -9.06 129.69 -41.77
CA ASN A 742 -8.93 131.06 -42.29
C ASN A 742 -7.67 131.21 -43.16
N TYR A 743 -7.70 132.12 -44.12
CA TYR A 743 -6.51 132.53 -44.85
C TYR A 743 -6.48 134.04 -45.07
N THR A 744 -5.27 134.58 -45.21
CA THR A 744 -5.04 135.98 -45.62
C THR A 744 -3.93 136.00 -46.65
N LEU A 745 -4.25 136.52 -47.83
CA LEU A 745 -3.32 136.76 -48.91
C LEU A 745 -3.05 138.27 -49.03
N PRO A 746 -1.91 138.79 -48.56
CA PRO A 746 -1.52 140.17 -48.85
C PRO A 746 -1.22 140.32 -50.34
N LEU A 747 -1.75 141.38 -50.95
CA LEU A 747 -1.56 141.72 -52.36
C LEU A 747 -0.45 142.78 -52.49
N THR A 748 0.52 142.53 -53.36
CA THR A 748 1.65 143.44 -53.61
C THR A 748 1.23 144.71 -54.36
N THR A 749 0.09 144.65 -55.06
CA THR A 749 -0.56 145.79 -55.72
C THR A 749 -2.01 145.85 -55.27
N PRO A 750 -2.43 146.91 -54.54
CA PRO A 750 -3.78 146.98 -54.00
C PRO A 750 -4.87 146.97 -55.09
N GLN A 751 -5.84 146.07 -54.97
CA GLN A 751 -6.99 145.94 -55.88
C GLN A 751 -8.14 146.84 -55.39
N ALA A 752 -8.03 148.15 -55.62
CA ALA A 752 -8.97 149.15 -55.06
C ALA A 752 -10.03 149.67 -56.06
N ASN A 753 -10.01 149.21 -57.31
CA ASN A 753 -10.85 149.75 -58.40
C ASN A 753 -12.04 148.85 -58.80
N GLY A 754 -12.36 147.83 -57.98
CA GLY A 754 -13.40 146.84 -58.30
C GLY A 754 -12.93 145.73 -59.24
N GLU A 755 -11.62 145.43 -59.24
CA GLU A 755 -10.97 144.31 -59.95
C GLU A 755 -10.80 143.08 -59.05
#